data_AF-A0A2E1LV83-F1
#
_entry.id   AF-A0A2E1LV83-F1
#
_cell.length_a   1.000
_cell.length_b   1.000
_cell.length_c   1.000
_cell.angle_alpha   90.00
_cell.angle_beta   90.00
_cell.angle_gamma   90.00
#
_symmetry.space_group_name_H-M   'P 1'
#
loop_
_entity.id
_entity.type
_entity.pdbx_description
1 polymer ?
#
loop_
_entity_poly.entity_id
_entity_poly.type
_entity_poly.pdbx_seq_one_letter_code
_entity_poly.pdbx_strand_id
1 'polypeptide(L)'
;MIHSPLRLCLTFSLLLILNATSSWGQWLDWEMASEERLVLTTVANNDDEEKDIWTADLNKDGWMDVIVVRKEPFSAPTEPPKSDLLLLNQNGVLVDATATYAPEFLTNPSFARDIYVTDVDGDGWDDVVVANTFNQQPMLYMNQGESAEGEWLGLLDESAERLPSLSSDQPLICAIWAGDLTGNGSEDLYFVNYRVNGGGGTAKDFLLINDGTGHFVDDGEARMGDLRNSAFGTAGQIADMDGDGDLDIVKNTTLYNVSPWNSRGVIVLFNDGEGQFNNWQNLVPSSSPYMFEVVDFNGDGWLDLYVVDDGSDKVLTATSRTPDESLGFDVVNLGFSSSNGFGGNVHAADLDLDGDIDVVVSDVDVDIPPCNSGRRMAIYENQNGTFADPYGNTNFDWVTNSYDVALLDINNDGLIDIFSGKCQGYDIVMSANCALVASAADYDLDGVPDACDVCPTNPDPDCFEDIDFPVVETGHSMARQWNEMLLASIRGDFARPTVHARNLWHSSMLMWDAWSVMDPGSCPAFLGMDYDGFTAPFDGFEPANSPAEARDEAIAFGMYRFLKHRFADAPDADNLMVGYDLHMTTLGYDINFTDTDYSNGDGRALGNHLAAQIIAFGMQDGANETNNFANQSYEPVNEPLIVDLPGNASVSDLNRWQPLTLDLFIDQSGNAIPGETPPFLSPEWGQVTSWALHSDDLTTYSREGFDYQVYHDPGPPAMHTNDGSGTSDLYAASHSMVAQWSGMLDPTDGVMWDISPGAIGNRGAFPTTLATYGDLYDAENGGSPSPGHAVNPATGNPYVANMVPRGDYARVLAEFWADGPDSETPPGHWFTILNYVSDHPDLVKQFQGEGDVLSDLEWDVKSYLSLGSAMHDCAVSVWGTKGWYDSSRPITAIRGMAELGQRTDASASNFHPGGLPLIPGSIETVEAGDALAGQGGVNVGKIKLWAWRGSSVINNVDTEFAGVGWVLAESWEPYQRPSFVSP
;
A
#
# COMPACT_ATOMS: atom_id res chain seq x y z
N MET A 1 -56.77 34.39 -53.25
CA MET A 1 -57.24 32.99 -53.15
C MET A 1 -56.03 32.14 -52.81
N ILE A 2 -55.93 31.32 -51.76
CA ILE A 2 -56.76 30.97 -50.57
C ILE A 2 -55.73 30.58 -49.47
N HIS A 3 -55.58 31.37 -48.38
CA HIS A 3 -55.93 31.10 -46.96
C HIS A 3 -54.99 30.24 -46.07
N SER A 4 -54.53 30.90 -44.99
CA SER A 4 -54.30 30.38 -43.62
C SER A 4 -55.17 31.22 -42.65
N PRO A 5 -55.43 30.82 -41.38
CA PRO A 5 -54.81 31.54 -40.24
C PRO A 5 -54.70 30.79 -38.88
N LEU A 6 -54.03 31.43 -37.90
CA LEU A 6 -53.87 31.05 -36.47
C LEU A 6 -55.10 31.32 -35.57
N ARG A 7 -55.15 30.62 -34.40
CA ARG A 7 -55.66 31.02 -33.06
C ARG A 7 -54.88 30.24 -31.96
N LEU A 8 -54.61 30.66 -30.71
CA LEU A 8 -54.94 31.81 -29.83
C LEU A 8 -56.15 31.65 -28.85
N CYS A 9 -55.84 31.66 -27.52
CA CYS A 9 -56.59 32.08 -26.30
C CYS A 9 -56.60 31.04 -25.14
N LEU A 10 -56.83 31.35 -23.83
CA LEU A 10 -56.54 32.51 -22.94
C LEU A 10 -57.18 32.24 -21.53
N THR A 11 -56.42 32.20 -20.42
CA THR A 11 -56.90 32.30 -18.99
C THR A 11 -55.72 32.12 -18.02
N PHE A 12 -55.63 32.70 -16.81
CA PHE A 12 -56.21 33.91 -16.19
C PHE A 12 -55.38 34.20 -14.91
N SER A 13 -55.12 35.46 -14.54
CA SER A 13 -54.25 35.80 -13.39
C SER A 13 -55.03 36.28 -12.16
N LEU A 14 -54.57 35.94 -10.95
CA LEU A 14 -54.75 36.77 -9.74
C LEU A 14 -53.63 36.55 -8.71
N LEU A 15 -53.20 37.63 -8.07
CA LEU A 15 -52.08 37.67 -7.10
C LEU A 15 -52.42 36.97 -5.76
N LEU A 16 -51.39 36.36 -5.17
CA LEU A 16 -51.12 36.56 -3.74
C LEU A 16 -49.67 37.07 -3.60
N ILE A 17 -49.45 38.06 -2.75
CA ILE A 17 -48.11 38.55 -2.41
C ILE A 17 -47.65 37.78 -1.16
N LEU A 18 -46.57 37.03 -1.29
CA LEU A 18 -45.76 36.56 -0.17
C LEU A 18 -44.45 37.34 -0.19
N ASN A 19 -44.02 37.80 0.99
CA ASN A 19 -42.74 38.49 1.13
C ASN A 19 -41.62 37.48 0.91
N ALA A 20 -40.76 37.70 -0.07
CA ALA A 20 -39.47 37.04 -0.10
C ALA A 20 -38.57 37.69 0.97
N THR A 21 -38.50 37.06 2.14
CA THR A 21 -37.29 37.14 2.96
C THR A 21 -36.22 36.34 2.24
N SER A 22 -35.07 36.96 1.97
CA SER A 22 -33.90 36.25 1.48
C SER A 22 -33.38 35.32 2.58
N SER A 23 -33.66 34.03 2.47
CA SER A 23 -32.84 33.00 3.10
C SER A 23 -31.47 33.05 2.42
N TRP A 24 -30.44 33.32 3.21
CA TRP A 24 -29.07 33.00 2.80
C TRP A 24 -28.97 31.48 2.88
N GLY A 25 -28.43 30.84 1.84
CA GLY A 25 -28.24 29.40 1.84
C GLY A 25 -27.18 29.02 2.88
N GLN A 26 -27.38 27.90 3.54
CA GLN A 26 -26.27 27.15 4.13
C GLN A 26 -25.33 26.72 2.98
N TRP A 27 -24.03 26.61 3.25
CA TRP A 27 -23.10 25.95 2.32
C TRP A 27 -23.25 24.44 2.54
N LEU A 28 -22.69 23.93 3.64
CA LEU A 28 -22.94 22.57 4.13
C LEU A 28 -24.29 22.48 4.86
N ASP A 29 -25.11 21.48 4.53
CA ASP A 29 -26.35 21.11 5.23
C ASP A 29 -26.02 20.11 6.36
N TRP A 30 -26.53 20.37 7.57
CA TRP A 30 -26.17 19.66 8.81
C TRP A 30 -27.43 19.21 9.58
N GLU A 31 -27.48 17.97 10.08
CA GLU A 31 -28.57 17.41 10.88
C GLU A 31 -28.13 17.00 12.30
N MET A 32 -28.88 17.42 13.32
CA MET A 32 -28.62 17.03 14.71
C MET A 32 -29.12 15.60 14.98
N ALA A 33 -28.21 14.64 15.23
CA ALA A 33 -28.55 13.22 15.42
C ALA A 33 -28.26 12.67 16.84
N SER A 34 -27.90 13.52 17.80
CA SER A 34 -27.51 13.13 19.17
C SER A 34 -28.51 12.21 19.90
N GLU A 35 -29.83 12.34 19.65
CA GLU A 35 -30.85 11.47 20.28
C GLU A 35 -30.90 10.04 19.69
N GLU A 36 -30.36 9.84 18.47
CA GLU A 36 -30.46 8.57 17.73
C GLU A 36 -29.10 7.85 17.65
N ARG A 37 -27.99 8.60 17.60
CA ARG A 37 -26.63 8.06 17.38
C ARG A 37 -25.68 8.13 18.58
N LEU A 38 -26.11 8.59 19.76
CA LEU A 38 -25.26 8.66 20.96
C LEU A 38 -25.88 7.98 22.18
N VAL A 39 -25.17 7.03 22.80
CA VAL A 39 -25.64 6.26 23.96
C VAL A 39 -24.64 6.34 25.12
N LEU A 40 -24.92 7.22 26.08
CA LEU A 40 -24.05 7.48 27.24
C LEU A 40 -24.54 6.75 28.50
N THR A 41 -23.67 6.03 29.21
CA THR A 41 -24.06 5.15 30.33
C THR A 41 -23.30 5.37 31.65
N THR A 42 -22.09 5.93 31.60
CA THR A 42 -21.15 6.06 32.71
C THR A 42 -21.00 7.52 33.16
N VAL A 43 -19.99 8.23 32.65
CA VAL A 43 -19.48 9.52 33.17
C VAL A 43 -20.08 10.75 32.50
N ALA A 44 -20.70 10.56 31.34
CA ALA A 44 -21.07 11.61 30.38
C ALA A 44 -22.55 12.08 30.48
N ASN A 45 -23.34 11.50 31.38
CA ASN A 45 -24.76 11.85 31.57
C ASN A 45 -24.91 13.22 32.27
N ASN A 46 -25.07 14.29 31.48
CA ASN A 46 -25.05 15.70 31.90
C ASN A 46 -23.65 16.15 32.37
N ASP A 47 -22.74 16.22 31.41
CA ASP A 47 -21.31 16.49 31.56
C ASP A 47 -20.96 17.97 31.32
N ASP A 48 -20.56 18.70 32.35
CA ASP A 48 -20.16 20.13 32.27
C ASP A 48 -18.63 20.37 32.29
N GLU A 49 -17.85 19.32 32.03
CA GLU A 49 -16.38 19.39 31.93
C GLU A 49 -15.92 20.06 30.61
N GLU A 50 -14.66 20.48 30.54
CA GLU A 50 -13.89 20.74 29.31
C GLU A 50 -13.42 19.40 28.70
N LYS A 51 -13.39 19.30 27.36
CA LYS A 51 -13.11 18.08 26.59
C LYS A 51 -11.93 18.31 25.65
N ASP A 52 -11.14 17.27 25.43
CA ASP A 52 -10.40 17.01 24.18
C ASP A 52 -10.76 15.62 23.67
N ILE A 53 -10.67 15.44 22.37
CA ILE A 53 -11.22 14.30 21.64
C ILE A 53 -10.18 13.79 20.65
N TRP A 54 -10.05 12.46 20.57
CA TRP A 54 -9.32 11.80 19.49
C TRP A 54 -10.16 10.64 18.94
N THR A 55 -9.89 10.24 17.70
CA THR A 55 -10.60 9.17 16.99
C THR A 55 -9.63 8.17 16.39
N ALA A 56 -9.95 6.88 16.51
CA ALA A 56 -9.22 5.76 15.91
C ALA A 56 -10.15 4.55 15.85
N ASP A 57 -9.91 3.59 14.97
CA ASP A 57 -10.57 2.28 15.01
C ASP A 57 -9.82 1.39 16.03
N LEU A 58 -10.19 1.51 17.32
CA LEU A 58 -9.44 0.88 18.41
C LEU A 58 -9.64 -0.63 18.50
N ASN A 59 -10.77 -1.13 17.98
CA ASN A 59 -11.14 -2.54 17.99
C ASN A 59 -11.04 -3.23 16.62
N LYS A 60 -10.65 -2.50 15.57
CA LYS A 60 -10.50 -2.96 14.18
C LYS A 60 -11.78 -3.55 13.59
N ASP A 61 -12.92 -2.92 13.87
CA ASP A 61 -14.21 -3.33 13.31
C ASP A 61 -14.67 -2.53 12.09
N GLY A 62 -13.83 -1.59 11.61
CA GLY A 62 -14.09 -0.75 10.43
C GLY A 62 -14.91 0.50 10.74
N TRP A 63 -15.15 0.81 12.02
CA TRP A 63 -15.88 2.00 12.45
C TRP A 63 -15.01 2.87 13.35
N MET A 64 -14.91 4.16 13.04
CA MET A 64 -14.09 5.08 13.85
C MET A 64 -14.70 5.28 15.25
N ASP A 65 -13.95 4.87 16.28
CA ASP A 65 -14.28 5.09 17.69
C ASP A 65 -13.89 6.50 18.14
N VAL A 66 -14.38 6.89 19.34
CA VAL A 66 -14.09 8.20 19.94
C VAL A 66 -13.62 8.06 21.38
N ILE A 67 -12.44 8.60 21.66
CA ILE A 67 -11.92 8.77 23.01
C ILE A 67 -12.09 10.23 23.42
N VAL A 68 -12.61 10.47 24.62
CA VAL A 68 -12.74 11.82 25.19
C VAL A 68 -12.07 11.88 26.54
N VAL A 69 -11.09 12.77 26.67
CA VAL A 69 -10.48 13.13 27.95
C VAL A 69 -11.14 14.37 28.55
N ARG A 70 -11.24 14.43 29.88
CA ARG A 70 -12.08 15.44 30.57
C ARG A 70 -11.36 16.19 31.69
N LYS A 71 -11.64 17.49 31.81
CA LYS A 71 -11.05 18.37 32.83
C LYS A 71 -12.01 19.47 33.27
N GLU A 72 -11.88 20.00 34.49
CA GLU A 72 -12.68 21.18 34.89
C GLU A 72 -12.35 22.37 33.98
N PRO A 73 -13.36 23.14 33.50
CA PRO A 73 -13.15 24.36 32.75
C PRO A 73 -12.30 25.36 33.54
N PHE A 74 -11.19 25.81 32.95
CA PHE A 74 -10.13 26.56 33.66
C PHE A 74 -9.53 25.74 34.80
N SER A 75 -8.84 24.66 34.42
CA SER A 75 -8.20 23.69 35.31
C SER A 75 -7.51 24.39 36.50
N ALA A 76 -7.90 24.02 37.73
CA ALA A 76 -7.36 24.61 38.96
C ALA A 76 -6.79 23.51 39.90
N PRO A 77 -5.62 23.71 40.53
CA PRO A 77 -5.00 22.71 41.42
C PRO A 77 -5.78 22.36 42.70
N THR A 78 -6.98 22.91 42.89
CA THR A 78 -7.89 22.64 44.02
C THR A 78 -8.97 21.63 43.69
N GLU A 79 -9.22 21.38 42.41
CA GLU A 79 -10.32 20.53 41.94
C GLU A 79 -9.88 19.06 41.81
N PRO A 80 -10.82 18.11 41.84
CA PRO A 80 -10.50 16.69 41.65
C PRO A 80 -10.22 16.37 40.16
N PRO A 81 -9.39 15.36 39.87
CA PRO A 81 -9.26 14.82 38.53
C PRO A 81 -10.57 14.16 38.07
N LYS A 82 -10.74 13.97 36.77
CA LYS A 82 -11.96 13.43 36.14
C LYS A 82 -11.67 12.07 35.52
N SER A 83 -12.72 11.26 35.39
CA SER A 83 -12.64 10.01 34.62
C SER A 83 -12.82 10.31 33.15
N ASP A 84 -12.13 9.59 32.28
CA ASP A 84 -12.22 9.75 30.82
C ASP A 84 -13.30 8.82 30.23
N LEU A 85 -13.54 8.88 28.92
CA LEU A 85 -14.66 8.25 28.22
C LEU A 85 -14.19 7.57 26.93
N LEU A 86 -14.65 6.33 26.71
CA LEU A 86 -14.50 5.59 25.45
C LEU A 86 -15.90 5.34 24.87
N LEU A 87 -16.12 5.79 23.64
CA LEU A 87 -17.30 5.51 22.83
C LEU A 87 -16.89 4.58 21.68
N LEU A 88 -17.45 3.38 21.63
CA LEU A 88 -17.28 2.50 20.47
C LEU A 88 -18.38 2.76 19.44
N ASN A 89 -18.05 2.74 18.15
CA ASN A 89 -19.01 2.99 17.08
C ASN A 89 -19.70 1.69 16.62
N GLN A 90 -20.96 1.51 17.02
CA GLN A 90 -21.72 0.30 16.74
C GLN A 90 -22.69 0.54 15.58
N ASN A 91 -22.16 0.44 14.36
CA ASN A 91 -22.88 0.65 13.09
C ASN A 91 -23.56 2.03 13.01
N GLY A 92 -22.79 3.11 13.16
CA GLY A 92 -23.31 4.47 13.11
C GLY A 92 -23.91 4.98 14.42
N VAL A 93 -23.56 4.37 15.55
CA VAL A 93 -24.04 4.74 16.89
C VAL A 93 -22.87 4.69 17.87
N LEU A 94 -22.45 5.84 18.38
CA LEU A 94 -21.41 5.95 19.39
C LEU A 94 -21.96 5.51 20.77
N VAL A 95 -21.44 4.40 21.30
CA VAL A 95 -21.90 3.76 22.54
C VAL A 95 -20.80 3.79 23.60
N ASP A 96 -21.10 4.37 24.76
CA ASP A 96 -20.21 4.41 25.93
C ASP A 96 -19.90 3.00 26.45
N ALA A 97 -18.69 2.55 26.11
CA ALA A 97 -18.15 1.24 26.40
C ALA A 97 -17.06 1.28 27.51
N THR A 98 -16.78 2.46 28.05
CA THR A 98 -15.73 2.76 29.04
C THR A 98 -15.67 1.74 30.19
N ALA A 99 -16.82 1.40 30.80
CA ALA A 99 -16.85 0.47 31.93
C ALA A 99 -16.50 -0.99 31.59
N THR A 100 -16.49 -1.34 30.29
CA THR A 100 -16.18 -2.69 29.78
C THR A 100 -14.73 -2.75 29.30
N TYR A 101 -14.35 -1.84 28.40
CA TYR A 101 -13.06 -1.91 27.67
C TYR A 101 -12.02 -0.88 28.09
N ALA A 102 -12.38 0.16 28.84
CA ALA A 102 -11.42 1.11 29.42
C ALA A 102 -11.70 1.37 30.92
N PRO A 103 -11.81 0.32 31.76
CA PRO A 103 -12.26 0.45 33.16
C PRO A 103 -11.30 1.31 34.01
N GLU A 104 -10.07 1.50 33.57
CA GLU A 104 -9.07 2.32 34.25
C GLU A 104 -9.23 3.81 34.01
N PHE A 105 -9.89 4.26 32.92
CA PHE A 105 -10.38 5.64 32.80
C PHE A 105 -11.33 6.02 33.96
N LEU A 106 -12.10 5.04 34.46
CA LEU A 106 -13.02 5.25 35.59
C LEU A 106 -12.33 5.19 36.95
N THR A 107 -11.30 4.36 37.10
CA THR A 107 -10.67 4.08 38.41
C THR A 107 -9.38 4.86 38.67
N ASN A 108 -8.72 5.35 37.62
CA ASN A 108 -7.52 6.19 37.67
C ASN A 108 -7.81 7.56 37.02
N PRO A 109 -8.65 8.43 37.63
CA PRO A 109 -9.03 9.70 37.04
C PRO A 109 -7.82 10.62 36.81
N SER A 110 -7.84 11.32 35.68
CA SER A 110 -6.77 12.15 35.14
C SER A 110 -6.98 13.65 35.40
N PHE A 111 -5.88 14.40 35.38
CA PHE A 111 -5.91 15.85 35.11
C PHE A 111 -5.54 16.04 33.64
N ALA A 112 -6.25 15.33 32.75
CA ALA A 112 -5.98 15.36 31.34
C ALA A 112 -6.08 16.79 30.79
N ARG A 113 -5.36 17.03 29.70
CA ARG A 113 -5.34 18.31 28.99
C ARG A 113 -5.42 18.17 27.48
N ASP A 114 -5.11 16.99 26.97
CA ASP A 114 -5.08 16.58 25.56
C ASP A 114 -4.86 15.05 25.51
N ILE A 115 -5.05 14.44 24.34
CA ILE A 115 -4.98 13.01 24.06
C ILE A 115 -4.39 12.78 22.66
N TYR A 116 -3.58 11.74 22.51
CA TYR A 116 -3.12 11.24 21.21
C TYR A 116 -3.31 9.72 21.16
N VAL A 117 -3.54 9.17 19.97
CA VAL A 117 -3.73 7.73 19.76
C VAL A 117 -2.81 7.26 18.64
N THR A 118 -2.00 6.23 18.93
CA THR A 118 -0.98 5.68 18.02
C THR A 118 -0.41 4.37 18.57
N ASP A 119 -0.09 3.40 17.72
CA ASP A 119 0.69 2.21 18.09
C ASP A 119 2.10 2.62 18.57
N VAL A 120 2.42 2.38 19.85
CA VAL A 120 3.75 2.70 20.39
C VAL A 120 4.70 1.50 20.52
N ASP A 121 4.26 0.26 20.27
CA ASP A 121 5.13 -0.93 20.38
C ASP A 121 5.22 -1.85 19.16
N GLY A 122 4.55 -1.49 18.06
CA GLY A 122 4.65 -2.11 16.75
C GLY A 122 3.86 -3.42 16.63
N ASP A 123 2.87 -3.64 17.50
CA ASP A 123 1.98 -4.81 17.43
C ASP A 123 0.78 -4.62 16.48
N GLY A 124 0.63 -3.40 15.96
CA GLY A 124 -0.39 -2.99 15.01
C GLY A 124 -1.67 -2.46 15.65
N TRP A 125 -1.81 -2.38 16.97
CA TRP A 125 -2.99 -1.85 17.65
C TRP A 125 -2.71 -0.47 18.25
N ASP A 126 -3.54 0.52 17.93
CA ASP A 126 -3.30 1.88 18.44
C ASP A 126 -3.53 2.00 19.94
N ASP A 127 -2.54 2.61 20.62
CA ASP A 127 -2.52 2.86 22.06
C ASP A 127 -2.97 4.29 22.39
N VAL A 128 -3.47 4.50 23.62
CA VAL A 128 -4.00 5.79 24.04
C VAL A 128 -3.07 6.51 25.02
N VAL A 129 -2.58 7.68 24.62
CA VAL A 129 -1.67 8.51 25.42
C VAL A 129 -2.38 9.77 25.93
N VAL A 130 -2.42 9.97 27.25
CA VAL A 130 -3.12 11.08 27.91
C VAL A 130 -2.14 12.08 28.50
N ALA A 131 -2.16 13.31 27.97
CA ALA A 131 -1.36 14.43 28.45
C ALA A 131 -1.95 15.01 29.74
N ASN A 132 -1.16 15.07 30.82
CA ASN A 132 -1.64 15.48 32.15
C ASN A 132 -1.02 16.78 32.68
N THR A 133 -1.80 17.52 33.49
CA THR A 133 -1.33 18.72 34.21
C THR A 133 -1.26 18.52 35.74
N PHE A 134 -1.01 19.60 36.49
CA PHE A 134 -0.82 19.67 37.94
C PHE A 134 0.22 18.72 38.54
N ASN A 135 1.28 18.41 37.78
CA ASN A 135 2.33 17.47 38.15
C ASN A 135 1.82 16.01 38.31
N GLN A 136 0.66 15.67 37.74
CA GLN A 136 0.38 14.28 37.38
C GLN A 136 1.28 13.92 36.19
N GLN A 137 1.76 12.68 36.14
CA GLN A 137 2.54 12.18 35.00
C GLN A 137 1.60 11.94 33.81
N PRO A 138 2.09 11.96 32.55
CA PRO A 138 1.32 11.41 31.44
C PRO A 138 0.92 9.96 31.71
N MET A 139 -0.09 9.49 30.99
CA MET A 139 -0.60 8.13 31.09
C MET A 139 -0.58 7.48 29.71
N LEU A 140 -0.25 6.20 29.65
CA LEU A 140 -0.22 5.37 28.45
C LEU A 140 -1.07 4.14 28.74
N TYR A 141 -2.14 3.99 27.96
CA TYR A 141 -3.04 2.86 28.02
C TYR A 141 -2.81 2.01 26.78
N MET A 142 -2.21 0.84 26.98
CA MET A 142 -1.91 -0.08 25.90
C MET A 142 -3.19 -0.76 25.43
N ASN A 143 -3.39 -0.84 24.13
CA ASN A 143 -4.35 -1.74 23.52
C ASN A 143 -3.92 -3.19 23.79
N GLN A 144 -4.87 -4.07 24.06
CA GLN A 144 -4.58 -5.47 24.38
C GLN A 144 -4.92 -6.39 23.21
N GLY A 145 -5.28 -5.81 22.05
CA GLY A 145 -5.69 -6.52 20.85
C GLY A 145 -6.85 -7.48 21.10
N GLU A 146 -6.82 -8.63 20.43
CA GLU A 146 -7.86 -9.64 20.56
C GLU A 146 -7.44 -10.86 21.38
N SER A 147 -8.45 -11.48 22.01
CA SER A 147 -8.36 -12.84 22.50
C SER A 147 -8.23 -13.85 21.36
N ALA A 148 -7.77 -15.07 21.68
CA ALA A 148 -7.72 -16.19 20.73
C ALA A 148 -9.10 -16.66 20.22
N GLU A 149 -10.18 -16.04 20.69
CA GLU A 149 -11.56 -16.25 20.29
C GLU A 149 -12.14 -15.09 19.43
N GLY A 150 -11.35 -14.05 19.12
CA GLY A 150 -11.79 -12.88 18.34
C GLY A 150 -12.65 -11.88 19.13
N GLU A 151 -12.52 -11.84 20.45
CA GLU A 151 -13.10 -10.76 21.28
C GLU A 151 -12.00 -9.74 21.62
N TRP A 152 -12.18 -8.48 21.22
CA TRP A 152 -11.30 -7.35 21.61
C TRP A 152 -11.20 -7.21 23.13
N LEU A 153 -9.99 -6.97 23.63
CA LEU A 153 -9.65 -7.01 25.05
C LEU A 153 -9.66 -5.62 25.71
N GLY A 154 -9.63 -4.54 24.94
CA GLY A 154 -9.67 -3.17 25.44
C GLY A 154 -8.30 -2.60 25.86
N LEU A 155 -8.35 -1.52 26.65
CA LEU A 155 -7.22 -0.69 27.04
C LEU A 155 -6.77 -0.94 28.50
N LEU A 156 -5.45 -0.99 28.74
CA LEU A 156 -4.82 -1.27 30.04
C LEU A 156 -3.75 -0.22 30.41
N ASP A 157 -3.78 0.33 31.63
CA ASP A 157 -2.80 1.32 32.12
C ASP A 157 -1.41 0.69 32.37
N GLU A 158 -0.48 0.85 31.42
CA GLU A 158 0.92 0.44 31.56
C GLU A 158 1.88 1.62 31.80
N SER A 159 1.34 2.82 32.11
CA SER A 159 2.09 4.07 32.30
C SER A 159 3.31 3.93 33.22
N ALA A 160 3.19 3.13 34.30
CA ALA A 160 4.24 2.97 35.30
C ALA A 160 5.36 1.99 34.92
N GLU A 161 5.16 1.20 33.86
CA GLU A 161 6.13 0.27 33.29
C GLU A 161 6.87 0.92 32.12
N ARG A 162 6.12 1.58 31.23
CA ARG A 162 6.58 2.10 29.95
C ARG A 162 7.05 3.55 29.96
N LEU A 163 6.44 4.44 30.75
CA LEU A 163 6.80 5.86 30.78
C LEU A 163 7.84 6.22 31.87
N PRO A 164 8.80 7.10 31.57
CA PRO A 164 9.77 7.59 32.54
C PRO A 164 9.12 8.62 33.48
N SER A 165 9.60 8.71 34.73
CA SER A 165 9.18 9.77 35.64
C SER A 165 9.74 11.13 35.22
N LEU A 166 8.91 11.95 34.60
CA LEU A 166 9.21 13.32 34.16
C LEU A 166 9.64 14.18 35.34
N SER A 167 10.91 14.59 35.30
CA SER A 167 11.56 15.34 36.38
C SER A 167 12.50 16.44 35.89
N SER A 168 12.64 16.60 34.57
CA SER A 168 13.41 17.68 33.95
C SER A 168 12.72 19.05 34.05
N ASP A 169 11.39 19.06 34.24
CA ASP A 169 10.55 20.16 34.74
C ASP A 169 9.31 19.56 35.46
N GLN A 170 8.39 20.40 35.94
CA GLN A 170 7.07 20.04 36.45
C GLN A 170 6.14 19.74 35.25
N PRO A 171 5.48 18.58 35.18
CA PRO A 171 4.45 18.31 34.17
C PRO A 171 3.24 19.22 34.38
N LEU A 172 3.10 20.20 33.49
CA LEU A 172 1.93 21.03 33.29
C LEU A 172 1.67 20.98 31.79
N ILE A 173 1.35 19.80 31.28
CA ILE A 173 1.29 19.57 29.83
C ILE A 173 -0.04 20.12 29.32
N CYS A 174 -0.01 20.79 28.17
CA CYS A 174 -1.20 21.26 27.46
C CYS A 174 -1.53 20.41 26.25
N ALA A 175 -0.52 19.93 25.51
CA ALA A 175 -0.71 19.19 24.27
C ALA A 175 0.33 18.07 24.12
N ILE A 176 0.01 17.08 23.29
CA ILE A 176 0.84 15.94 22.92
C ILE A 176 0.83 15.74 21.39
N TRP A 177 1.92 15.21 20.85
CA TRP A 177 1.95 14.65 19.49
C TRP A 177 2.94 13.47 19.44
N ALA A 178 2.81 12.60 18.44
CA ALA A 178 3.76 11.50 18.19
C ALA A 178 4.36 11.54 16.77
N GLY A 179 5.56 10.99 16.62
CA GLY A 179 6.22 10.76 15.33
C GLY A 179 7.57 10.08 15.54
N ASP A 180 8.04 9.26 14.59
CA ASP A 180 9.43 8.77 14.60
C ASP A 180 10.41 9.92 14.33
N LEU A 181 10.80 10.62 15.40
CA LEU A 181 11.76 11.72 15.34
C LEU A 181 13.21 11.24 15.24
N THR A 182 13.49 9.93 15.27
CA THR A 182 14.86 9.38 15.28
C THR A 182 15.22 8.48 14.10
N GLY A 183 14.29 8.26 13.17
CA GLY A 183 14.45 7.33 12.04
C GLY A 183 14.64 5.89 12.48
N ASN A 184 14.08 5.49 13.62
CA ASN A 184 14.22 4.14 14.19
C ASN A 184 13.06 3.19 13.85
N GLY A 185 12.01 3.69 13.19
CA GLY A 185 10.77 2.98 12.88
C GLY A 185 9.80 2.86 14.06
N SER A 186 9.80 3.82 15.00
CA SER A 186 8.95 3.76 16.20
C SER A 186 8.57 5.15 16.72
N GLU A 187 7.33 5.28 17.17
CA GLU A 187 6.73 6.55 17.56
C GLU A 187 7.33 7.13 18.85
N ASP A 188 7.97 8.32 18.74
CA ASP A 188 8.43 9.12 19.87
C ASP A 188 7.34 10.09 20.34
N LEU A 189 7.29 10.43 21.63
CA LEU A 189 6.24 11.28 22.20
C LEU A 189 6.75 12.68 22.57
N TYR A 190 6.13 13.72 21.98
CA TYR A 190 6.41 15.12 22.30
C TYR A 190 5.30 15.75 23.16
N PHE A 191 5.67 16.36 24.28
CA PHE A 191 4.72 16.97 25.23
C PHE A 191 4.99 18.46 25.44
N VAL A 192 4.03 19.31 25.03
CA VAL A 192 4.11 20.77 25.13
C VAL A 192 3.68 21.23 26.53
N ASN A 193 4.57 21.93 27.24
CA ASN A 193 4.42 22.29 28.65
C ASN A 193 4.07 23.78 28.84
N TYR A 194 3.21 24.10 29.82
CA TYR A 194 2.77 25.46 30.10
C TYR A 194 3.16 25.97 31.49
N ARG A 195 3.33 27.29 31.61
CA ARG A 195 3.48 27.98 32.91
C ARG A 195 2.79 29.32 32.90
N VAL A 196 1.99 29.60 33.93
CA VAL A 196 1.32 30.89 34.08
C VAL A 196 2.30 31.97 34.55
N ASN A 197 2.29 33.12 33.88
CA ASN A 197 3.24 34.23 34.06
C ASN A 197 3.38 34.73 35.52
N GLY A 198 2.35 34.56 36.35
CA GLY A 198 2.39 34.85 37.79
C GLY A 198 3.46 34.08 38.59
N GLY A 199 3.99 32.97 38.05
CA GLY A 199 5.09 32.20 38.64
C GLY A 199 6.51 32.67 38.23
N GLY A 200 6.64 33.47 37.17
CA GLY A 200 7.93 34.03 36.73
C GLY A 200 8.98 33.01 36.26
N GLY A 201 8.58 31.96 35.52
CA GLY A 201 9.47 30.92 35.01
C GLY A 201 9.17 30.49 33.57
N THR A 202 10.15 29.84 32.95
CA THR A 202 10.05 29.21 31.63
C THR A 202 9.48 27.79 31.79
N ALA A 203 8.47 27.41 31.01
CA ALA A 203 8.06 26.01 30.92
C ALA A 203 9.09 25.24 30.07
N LYS A 204 9.17 23.92 30.25
CA LYS A 204 10.11 23.08 29.49
C LYS A 204 9.37 21.84 29.03
N ASP A 205 9.31 21.68 27.73
CA ASP A 205 8.68 20.56 27.05
C ASP A 205 9.52 19.30 27.24
N PHE A 206 8.87 18.16 27.03
CA PHE A 206 9.46 16.83 27.14
C PHE A 206 9.43 16.17 25.78
N LEU A 207 10.50 15.46 25.45
CA LEU A 207 10.58 14.57 24.28
C LEU A 207 10.99 13.21 24.83
N LEU A 208 10.12 12.24 24.66
CA LEU A 208 10.31 10.88 25.13
C LEU A 208 10.65 10.01 23.93
N ILE A 209 11.86 9.45 23.94
CA ILE A 209 12.33 8.58 22.87
C ILE A 209 11.93 7.14 23.17
N ASN A 210 11.34 6.48 22.19
CA ASN A 210 10.94 5.08 22.20
C ASN A 210 12.14 4.17 21.90
N ASP A 211 12.21 3.00 22.54
CA ASP A 211 13.23 1.99 22.26
C ASP A 211 12.80 0.93 21.22
N GLY A 212 11.63 1.12 20.61
CA GLY A 212 10.99 0.20 19.67
C GLY A 212 10.19 -0.92 20.34
N THR A 213 9.85 -0.74 21.63
CA THR A 213 8.99 -1.64 22.39
C THR A 213 8.00 -0.89 23.29
N GLY A 214 7.65 0.35 22.93
CA GLY A 214 6.83 1.26 23.72
C GLY A 214 7.43 1.62 25.08
N HIS A 215 8.76 1.48 25.27
CA HIS A 215 9.44 1.89 26.49
C HIS A 215 10.23 3.18 26.26
N PHE A 216 9.97 4.18 27.11
CA PHE A 216 10.30 5.57 26.82
C PHE A 216 11.38 6.18 27.73
N VAL A 217 12.16 7.14 27.20
CA VAL A 217 13.18 7.91 27.94
C VAL A 217 13.07 9.41 27.67
N ASP A 218 12.97 10.26 28.72
CA ASP A 218 13.05 11.73 28.60
C ASP A 218 14.47 12.17 28.20
N ASP A 219 14.67 12.42 26.91
CA ASP A 219 15.95 12.80 26.29
C ASP A 219 15.92 14.25 25.74
N GLY A 220 14.83 14.99 25.95
CA GLY A 220 14.62 16.32 25.38
C GLY A 220 15.66 17.38 25.78
N GLU A 221 16.32 17.25 26.94
CA GLU A 221 17.45 18.14 27.27
C GLU A 221 18.70 17.84 26.43
N ALA A 222 18.94 16.60 26.03
CA ALA A 222 20.09 16.23 25.20
C ALA A 222 19.87 16.67 23.75
N ARG A 223 18.66 16.44 23.23
CA ARG A 223 18.27 16.63 21.82
C ARG A 223 17.90 18.06 21.44
N MET A 224 17.27 18.81 22.35
CA MET A 224 16.79 20.18 22.09
C MET A 224 17.45 21.24 22.99
N GLY A 225 18.04 20.87 24.13
CA GLY A 225 18.62 21.81 25.09
C GLY A 225 17.62 22.88 25.58
N ASP A 226 17.85 24.14 25.18
CA ASP A 226 16.97 25.29 25.49
C ASP A 226 15.83 25.48 24.47
N LEU A 227 15.77 24.74 23.34
CA LEU A 227 14.66 24.83 22.36
C LEU A 227 13.35 24.23 22.88
N ARG A 228 13.43 23.33 23.86
CA ARG A 228 12.27 22.84 24.60
C ARG A 228 11.63 23.87 25.53
N ASN A 229 12.19 25.07 25.66
CA ASN A 229 11.58 26.13 26.48
C ASN A 229 10.23 26.56 25.89
N SER A 230 9.25 26.89 26.73
CA SER A 230 7.91 27.31 26.31
C SER A 230 7.36 28.44 27.18
N ALA A 231 6.64 29.39 26.55
CA ALA A 231 6.11 30.58 27.21
C ALA A 231 4.59 30.50 27.41
N PHE A 232 4.15 29.40 28.04
CA PHE A 232 2.79 28.87 27.89
C PHE A 232 2.61 28.35 26.46
N GLY A 233 3.02 27.10 26.23
CA GLY A 233 2.66 26.36 25.02
C GLY A 233 1.31 25.67 25.22
N THR A 234 0.53 25.57 24.15
CA THR A 234 -0.82 25.00 24.13
C THR A 234 -1.10 24.08 22.95
N ALA A 235 -0.23 24.04 21.94
CA ALA A 235 -0.33 23.15 20.78
C ALA A 235 1.07 22.75 20.29
N GLY A 236 1.17 21.55 19.73
CA GLY A 236 2.35 21.00 19.07
C GLY A 236 1.92 19.96 18.03
N GLN A 237 2.65 19.88 16.92
CA GLN A 237 2.46 18.88 15.86
C GLN A 237 3.84 18.44 15.33
N ILE A 238 3.92 17.24 14.76
CA ILE A 238 5.13 16.72 14.11
C ILE A 238 4.82 16.45 12.64
N ALA A 239 5.65 16.98 11.75
CA ALA A 239 5.54 16.81 10.29
C ALA A 239 6.86 17.19 9.60
N ASP A 240 7.15 16.65 8.41
CA ASP A 240 8.26 17.11 7.58
C ASP A 240 7.90 18.47 6.94
N MET A 241 8.31 19.56 7.60
CA MET A 241 7.87 20.92 7.23
C MET A 241 8.67 21.52 6.08
N ASP A 242 9.93 21.12 5.91
CA ASP A 242 10.81 21.65 4.86
C ASP A 242 11.15 20.65 3.74
N GLY A 243 10.61 19.44 3.86
CA GLY A 243 10.48 18.43 2.84
C GLY A 243 11.82 17.84 2.43
N ASP A 244 12.60 17.43 3.43
CA ASP A 244 13.88 16.75 3.31
C ASP A 244 13.84 15.27 3.75
N GLY A 245 12.71 14.82 4.28
CA GLY A 245 12.43 13.45 4.69
C GLY A 245 12.45 13.22 6.20
N ASP A 246 12.86 14.22 7.00
CA ASP A 246 12.97 14.11 8.45
C ASP A 246 11.78 14.82 9.15
N LEU A 247 11.24 14.24 10.22
CA LEU A 247 10.08 14.81 10.93
C LEU A 247 10.49 15.98 11.85
N ASP A 248 9.92 17.17 11.62
CA ASP A 248 10.15 18.38 12.41
C ASP A 248 9.14 18.55 13.56
N ILE A 249 9.53 19.29 14.61
CA ILE A 249 8.60 19.67 15.68
C ILE A 249 8.08 21.10 15.46
N VAL A 250 6.77 21.24 15.23
CA VAL A 250 6.05 22.51 15.26
C VAL A 250 5.41 22.70 16.63
N LYS A 251 5.54 23.90 17.23
CA LYS A 251 5.04 24.22 18.57
C LYS A 251 4.71 25.69 18.72
N ASN A 252 3.86 26.06 19.67
CA ASN A 252 3.57 27.48 19.96
C ASN A 252 4.20 28.00 21.27
N THR A 253 4.23 29.33 21.41
CA THR A 253 4.80 30.03 22.56
C THR A 253 4.08 31.36 22.78
N THR A 254 3.09 31.37 23.68
CA THR A 254 1.91 32.23 23.50
C THR A 254 1.85 33.48 24.36
N LEU A 255 2.14 33.40 25.66
CA LEU A 255 1.81 34.47 26.62
C LEU A 255 2.95 35.47 26.88
N TYR A 256 4.21 35.08 26.71
CA TYR A 256 5.37 35.92 27.00
C TYR A 256 6.60 35.51 26.19
N ASN A 257 7.71 36.25 26.34
CA ASN A 257 8.93 35.98 25.58
C ASN A 257 9.86 35.10 26.44
N VAL A 258 10.32 33.95 25.91
CA VAL A 258 11.34 33.07 26.52
C VAL A 258 12.56 32.92 25.63
N SER A 259 13.69 32.54 26.21
CA SER A 259 14.92 32.19 25.48
C SER A 259 14.77 30.81 24.82
N PRO A 260 15.32 30.56 23.61
CA PRO A 260 16.24 31.43 22.85
C PRO A 260 15.58 32.43 21.89
N TRP A 261 14.36 32.19 21.41
CA TRP A 261 13.72 33.05 20.39
C TRP A 261 13.36 34.46 20.88
N ASN A 262 13.15 34.66 22.18
CA ASN A 262 12.84 35.93 22.82
C ASN A 262 11.66 36.69 22.17
N SER A 263 10.72 35.94 21.60
CA SER A 263 9.51 36.38 20.92
C SER A 263 8.33 35.49 21.35
N ARG A 264 7.12 35.81 20.88
CA ARG A 264 5.96 34.92 20.85
C ARG A 264 5.72 34.48 19.41
N GLY A 265 4.98 33.41 19.18
CA GLY A 265 4.69 32.89 17.84
C GLY A 265 4.51 31.38 17.78
N VAL A 266 4.44 30.85 16.56
CA VAL A 266 4.65 29.43 16.24
C VAL A 266 6.12 29.25 15.89
N ILE A 267 6.73 28.19 16.40
CA ILE A 267 8.15 27.82 16.22
C ILE A 267 8.17 26.46 15.53
N VAL A 268 8.96 26.32 14.47
CA VAL A 268 9.42 25.02 13.96
C VAL A 268 10.84 24.77 14.48
N LEU A 269 11.11 23.56 14.93
CA LEU A 269 12.44 23.05 15.28
C LEU A 269 12.81 22.04 14.21
N PHE A 270 13.87 22.32 13.46
CA PHE A 270 14.32 21.46 12.36
C PHE A 270 15.07 20.24 12.90
N ASN A 271 14.74 19.05 12.40
CA ASN A 271 15.36 17.78 12.76
C ASN A 271 16.48 17.40 11.78
N ASP A 272 17.56 16.81 12.27
CA ASP A 272 18.72 16.37 11.46
C ASP A 272 18.71 14.86 11.14
N GLY A 273 17.52 14.25 11.13
CA GLY A 273 17.29 12.82 10.89
C GLY A 273 17.73 11.87 12.01
N GLU A 274 18.63 12.32 12.91
CA GLU A 274 19.03 11.56 14.11
C GLU A 274 18.26 12.02 15.37
N GLY A 275 17.24 12.87 15.22
CA GLY A 275 16.46 13.46 16.31
C GLY A 275 17.20 14.52 17.10
N GLN A 276 18.11 15.30 16.49
CA GLN A 276 18.79 16.42 17.15
C GLN A 276 18.34 17.76 16.57
N PHE A 277 17.77 18.60 17.43
CA PHE A 277 17.21 19.89 17.03
C PHE A 277 18.26 20.98 17.19
N ASN A 278 18.98 21.26 16.12
CA ASN A 278 20.08 22.23 16.11
C ASN A 278 19.69 23.61 15.56
N ASN A 279 18.63 23.68 14.75
CA ASN A 279 18.10 24.90 14.16
C ASN A 279 16.59 25.08 14.44
N TRP A 280 16.08 26.29 14.25
CA TRP A 280 14.67 26.63 14.46
C TRP A 280 14.29 27.93 13.75
N GLN A 281 12.99 28.07 13.44
CA GLN A 281 12.42 29.32 12.93
C GLN A 281 11.15 29.70 13.68
N ASN A 282 10.93 31.00 13.92
CA ASN A 282 9.63 31.51 14.37
C ASN A 282 8.82 31.95 13.15
N LEU A 283 7.77 31.20 12.83
CA LEU A 283 6.93 31.39 11.64
C LEU A 283 6.00 32.60 11.79
N VAL A 284 5.53 32.88 13.00
CA VAL A 284 4.55 33.95 13.30
C VAL A 284 5.07 34.90 14.38
N PRO A 285 6.12 35.70 14.13
CA PRO A 285 6.77 36.46 15.19
C PRO A 285 5.89 37.58 15.76
N SER A 286 5.85 37.66 17.09
CA SER A 286 5.11 38.66 17.90
C SER A 286 3.58 38.47 18.00
N SER A 287 3.02 37.40 17.44
CA SER A 287 1.61 37.01 17.63
C SER A 287 1.30 36.48 19.04
N SER A 288 0.05 36.08 19.28
CA SER A 288 -0.45 35.39 20.48
C SER A 288 -1.16 34.09 20.04
N PRO A 289 -0.47 33.11 19.44
CA PRO A 289 -1.13 31.94 18.84
C PRO A 289 -1.45 30.90 19.91
N TYR A 290 -2.65 30.31 19.86
CA TYR A 290 -3.10 29.34 20.87
C TYR A 290 -3.29 27.94 20.31
N MET A 291 -3.85 27.81 19.12
CA MET A 291 -3.95 26.54 18.40
C MET A 291 -3.51 26.77 16.96
N PHE A 292 -3.05 25.73 16.29
CA PHE A 292 -2.67 25.77 14.89
C PHE A 292 -2.85 24.38 14.28
N GLU A 293 -2.98 24.35 12.96
CA GLU A 293 -3.15 23.14 12.15
C GLU A 293 -2.16 23.19 10.99
N VAL A 294 -1.52 22.07 10.66
CA VAL A 294 -0.49 21.93 9.61
C VAL A 294 -1.03 21.03 8.50
N VAL A 295 -1.32 21.61 7.33
CA VAL A 295 -1.92 20.94 6.17
C VAL A 295 -1.46 21.66 4.90
N ASP A 296 -1.30 20.98 3.76
CA ASP A 296 -1.23 21.66 2.46
C ASP A 296 -2.62 22.20 2.08
N PHE A 297 -2.90 23.45 2.44
CA PHE A 297 -4.17 24.10 2.14
C PHE A 297 -4.30 24.59 0.69
N ASN A 298 -3.27 24.48 -0.16
CA ASN A 298 -3.27 25.09 -1.49
C ASN A 298 -3.06 24.10 -2.66
N GLY A 299 -2.67 22.86 -2.35
CA GLY A 299 -2.45 21.76 -3.30
C GLY A 299 -1.13 21.84 -4.07
N ASP A 300 -0.09 22.50 -3.52
CA ASP A 300 1.25 22.58 -4.15
C ASP A 300 2.28 21.56 -3.62
N GLY A 301 1.88 20.75 -2.65
CA GLY A 301 2.68 19.70 -2.01
C GLY A 301 3.54 20.18 -0.84
N TRP A 302 3.35 21.42 -0.37
CA TRP A 302 4.06 22.00 0.78
C TRP A 302 3.11 22.28 1.93
N LEU A 303 3.57 22.06 3.18
CA LEU A 303 2.72 22.24 4.35
C LEU A 303 2.51 23.72 4.70
N ASP A 304 1.25 24.15 4.66
CA ASP A 304 0.76 25.45 5.11
C ASP A 304 0.39 25.38 6.62
N LEU A 305 0.06 26.53 7.23
CA LEU A 305 -0.47 26.57 8.60
C LEU A 305 -1.71 27.44 8.73
N TYR A 306 -2.77 26.91 9.33
CA TYR A 306 -3.83 27.71 9.94
C TYR A 306 -3.46 28.02 11.39
N VAL A 307 -3.60 29.27 11.84
CA VAL A 307 -3.19 29.69 13.19
C VAL A 307 -4.29 30.51 13.88
N VAL A 308 -4.83 29.96 14.97
CA VAL A 308 -5.77 30.63 15.88
C VAL A 308 -5.00 31.62 16.77
N ASP A 309 -5.33 32.92 16.69
CA ASP A 309 -4.57 34.01 17.32
C ASP A 309 -5.48 35.02 18.03
N ASP A 310 -5.15 35.35 19.29
CA ASP A 310 -5.92 36.30 20.14
C ASP A 310 -6.10 37.70 19.50
N GLY A 311 -5.30 38.05 18.48
CA GLY A 311 -5.55 39.20 17.62
C GLY A 311 -6.54 38.91 16.48
N SER A 312 -6.14 38.06 15.56
CA SER A 312 -6.94 37.60 14.41
C SER A 312 -6.31 36.35 13.83
N ASP A 313 -7.10 35.32 13.53
CA ASP A 313 -6.60 34.09 12.93
C ASP A 313 -5.92 34.35 11.57
N LYS A 314 -5.00 33.46 11.22
CA LYS A 314 -4.09 33.61 10.08
C LYS A 314 -3.98 32.31 9.30
N VAL A 315 -3.68 32.46 8.02
CA VAL A 315 -3.20 31.38 7.16
C VAL A 315 -1.80 31.76 6.71
N LEU A 316 -0.88 30.81 6.78
CA LEU A 316 0.49 30.91 6.32
C LEU A 316 0.67 29.93 5.16
N THR A 317 0.79 30.46 3.94
CA THR A 317 1.01 29.64 2.74
C THR A 317 2.48 29.55 2.40
N ALA A 318 3.01 28.35 2.21
CA ALA A 318 4.39 28.07 1.92
C ALA A 318 4.80 28.69 0.57
N THR A 319 6.05 29.16 0.49
CA THR A 319 6.60 29.85 -0.69
C THR A 319 8.07 29.53 -0.97
N SER A 320 8.76 28.92 0.00
CA SER A 320 10.08 28.33 -0.17
C SER A 320 10.43 27.47 1.04
N ARG A 321 11.08 26.34 0.79
CA ARG A 321 11.72 25.51 1.84
C ARG A 321 13.21 25.38 1.58
N THR A 322 14.01 25.29 2.64
CA THR A 322 15.46 25.05 2.59
C THR A 322 15.78 24.07 3.72
N PRO A 323 16.10 22.80 3.40
CA PRO A 323 16.40 21.74 4.34
C PRO A 323 17.28 22.18 5.50
N ASP A 324 16.95 21.75 6.71
CA ASP A 324 17.62 22.08 7.97
C ASP A 324 17.69 23.59 8.33
N GLU A 325 17.28 24.51 7.45
CA GLU A 325 17.66 25.93 7.50
C GLU A 325 16.48 26.90 7.70
N SER A 326 15.48 26.89 6.80
CA SER A 326 14.42 27.91 6.82
C SER A 326 13.21 27.65 5.92
N LEU A 327 12.07 28.19 6.35
CA LEU A 327 10.81 28.23 5.62
C LEU A 327 10.40 29.65 5.25
N GLY A 328 9.79 29.83 4.08
CA GLY A 328 9.22 31.10 3.63
C GLY A 328 7.71 30.98 3.51
N PHE A 329 6.96 31.90 4.13
CA PHE A 329 5.49 31.92 4.10
C PHE A 329 4.95 33.29 3.65
N ASP A 330 3.92 33.27 2.81
CA ASP A 330 3.01 34.41 2.63
C ASP A 330 1.91 34.35 3.70
N VAL A 331 1.72 35.44 4.45
CA VAL A 331 0.87 35.45 5.66
C VAL A 331 -0.38 36.31 5.47
N VAL A 332 -1.55 35.68 5.54
CA VAL A 332 -2.87 36.31 5.43
C VAL A 332 -3.52 36.36 6.83
N ASN A 333 -4.06 37.51 7.23
CA ASN A 333 -4.96 37.59 8.39
C ASN A 333 -6.40 37.58 7.83
N LEU A 334 -7.22 36.62 8.24
CA LEU A 334 -8.53 36.38 7.61
C LEU A 334 -9.51 37.53 7.82
N GLY A 335 -9.52 38.12 9.02
CA GLY A 335 -10.28 39.34 9.32
C GLY A 335 -11.81 39.17 9.31
N PHE A 336 -12.31 37.93 9.33
CA PHE A 336 -13.73 37.63 9.50
C PHE A 336 -14.18 37.94 10.94
N SER A 337 -15.47 38.22 11.16
CA SER A 337 -15.97 38.50 12.52
C SER A 337 -15.85 37.29 13.48
N SER A 338 -15.87 36.10 12.92
CA SER A 338 -15.61 34.78 13.52
C SER A 338 -14.13 34.60 13.88
N SER A 339 -13.22 35.07 13.01
CA SER A 339 -11.76 34.96 13.16
C SER A 339 -11.11 36.10 13.96
N ASN A 340 -11.88 36.86 14.73
CA ASN A 340 -11.40 38.00 15.52
C ASN A 340 -11.47 37.66 17.02
N GLY A 341 -10.32 37.58 17.67
CA GLY A 341 -10.21 37.18 19.07
C GLY A 341 -10.15 35.66 19.26
N PHE A 342 -10.24 35.25 20.52
CA PHE A 342 -9.79 33.94 21.01
C PHE A 342 -10.65 32.74 20.57
N GLY A 343 -10.11 31.80 19.79
CA GLY A 343 -10.75 30.52 19.44
C GLY A 343 -10.23 29.34 20.28
N GLY A 344 -10.95 28.21 20.23
CA GLY A 344 -10.55 26.93 20.84
C GLY A 344 -9.66 26.10 19.91
N ASN A 345 -9.80 24.77 20.01
CA ASN A 345 -9.16 23.80 19.12
C ASN A 345 -9.51 24.08 17.65
N VAL A 346 -8.59 23.72 16.77
CA VAL A 346 -8.74 23.76 15.32
C VAL A 346 -8.55 22.34 14.80
N HIS A 347 -9.30 21.99 13.75
CA HIS A 347 -9.21 20.74 13.02
C HIS A 347 -9.44 21.03 11.54
N ALA A 348 -8.98 20.14 10.66
CA ALA A 348 -9.07 20.30 9.22
C ALA A 348 -9.48 18.99 8.53
N ALA A 349 -10.37 19.07 7.55
CA ALA A 349 -10.86 17.96 6.72
C ALA A 349 -11.53 18.53 5.46
N ASP A 350 -11.68 17.75 4.39
CA ASP A 350 -12.50 18.13 3.24
C ASP A 350 -14.00 17.92 3.59
N LEU A 351 -14.79 19.00 3.71
CA LEU A 351 -16.17 18.91 4.23
C LEU A 351 -17.26 18.90 3.14
N ASP A 352 -16.93 19.26 1.90
CA ASP A 352 -17.82 19.09 0.74
C ASP A 352 -17.28 18.23 -0.41
N LEU A 353 -16.10 17.62 -0.20
CA LEU A 353 -15.46 16.63 -1.07
C LEU A 353 -15.12 17.21 -2.45
N ASP A 354 -14.50 18.39 -2.43
CA ASP A 354 -14.02 19.10 -3.63
C ASP A 354 -12.49 19.02 -3.85
N GLY A 355 -11.76 18.52 -2.84
CA GLY A 355 -10.30 18.34 -2.83
C GLY A 355 -9.52 19.42 -2.09
N ASP A 356 -10.15 20.53 -1.68
CA ASP A 356 -9.52 21.57 -0.85
C ASP A 356 -9.83 21.36 0.64
N ILE A 357 -8.81 21.17 1.49
CA ILE A 357 -9.05 20.91 2.93
C ILE A 357 -9.61 22.15 3.65
N ASP A 358 -10.76 22.02 4.29
CA ASP A 358 -11.43 23.05 5.07
C ASP A 358 -10.93 23.14 6.52
N VAL A 359 -11.36 24.18 7.25
CA VAL A 359 -10.99 24.38 8.66
C VAL A 359 -12.20 24.59 9.57
N VAL A 360 -12.25 23.82 10.66
CA VAL A 360 -13.20 23.96 11.77
C VAL A 360 -12.48 24.52 13.00
N VAL A 361 -13.03 25.56 13.64
CA VAL A 361 -12.48 26.15 14.88
C VAL A 361 -13.56 26.19 15.97
N SER A 362 -13.29 25.54 17.09
CA SER A 362 -14.14 25.54 18.28
C SER A 362 -14.25 26.92 18.95
N ASP A 363 -15.33 27.13 19.71
CA ASP A 363 -15.83 28.47 20.03
C ASP A 363 -15.81 28.87 21.50
N VAL A 364 -15.43 27.98 22.40
CA VAL A 364 -15.16 28.38 23.77
C VAL A 364 -13.85 29.20 23.82
N ASP A 365 -14.00 30.43 24.28
CA ASP A 365 -12.91 31.34 24.63
C ASP A 365 -12.25 30.83 25.92
N VAL A 366 -11.04 30.27 25.82
CA VAL A 366 -10.35 29.63 26.96
C VAL A 366 -9.91 30.63 28.04
N ASP A 367 -9.95 31.95 27.74
CA ASP A 367 -9.67 33.04 28.69
C ASP A 367 -10.93 33.50 29.45
N ILE A 368 -12.16 33.09 29.06
CA ILE A 368 -13.44 33.53 29.67
C ILE A 368 -14.32 32.37 30.18
N PRO A 369 -14.11 31.89 31.42
CA PRO A 369 -14.87 30.77 31.98
C PRO A 369 -16.25 31.16 32.54
N PRO A 370 -17.25 30.25 32.52
CA PRO A 370 -17.43 29.14 31.59
C PRO A 370 -18.59 29.43 30.61
N CYS A 371 -18.46 28.97 29.36
CA CYS A 371 -19.58 28.77 28.43
C CYS A 371 -20.39 30.03 28.08
N ASN A 372 -19.69 31.14 27.81
CA ASN A 372 -20.30 32.39 27.33
C ASN A 372 -19.28 33.27 26.58
N SER A 373 -18.52 32.67 25.66
CA SER A 373 -17.62 33.40 24.75
C SER A 373 -18.38 34.41 23.89
N GLY A 374 -19.65 34.11 23.56
CA GLY A 374 -20.43 34.86 22.59
C GLY A 374 -19.96 34.67 21.16
N ARG A 375 -19.03 33.74 20.93
CA ARG A 375 -18.61 33.25 19.61
C ARG A 375 -19.63 32.21 19.10
N ARG A 376 -19.30 31.66 17.93
CA ARG A 376 -19.87 30.45 17.35
C ARG A 376 -18.72 29.58 16.86
N MET A 377 -18.94 28.28 16.70
CA MET A 377 -18.02 27.40 15.98
C MET A 377 -17.86 27.99 14.57
N ALA A 378 -16.61 28.13 14.13
CA ALA A 378 -16.30 28.59 12.79
C ALA A 378 -16.05 27.37 11.91
N ILE A 379 -16.61 27.39 10.71
CA ILE A 379 -16.24 26.50 9.61
C ILE A 379 -15.91 27.45 8.47
N TYR A 380 -14.72 27.30 7.89
CA TYR A 380 -14.22 28.11 6.80
C TYR A 380 -14.02 27.24 5.56
N GLU A 381 -14.72 27.61 4.49
CA GLU A 381 -14.59 27.04 3.15
C GLU A 381 -13.21 27.41 2.60
N ASN A 382 -12.37 26.43 2.31
CA ASN A 382 -11.15 26.60 1.54
C ASN A 382 -11.48 26.55 0.03
N GLN A 383 -10.71 27.29 -0.76
CA GLN A 383 -10.78 27.25 -2.23
C GLN A 383 -9.37 27.55 -2.75
N ASN A 384 -8.59 26.50 -2.99
CA ASN A 384 -7.20 26.50 -3.44
C ASN A 384 -6.34 27.49 -2.60
N GLY A 385 -6.36 27.33 -1.27
CA GLY A 385 -5.63 28.17 -0.30
C GLY A 385 -6.31 29.51 0.01
N THR A 386 -7.52 29.77 -0.49
CA THR A 386 -8.26 31.02 -0.25
C THR A 386 -9.51 30.80 0.59
N PHE A 387 -9.38 30.97 1.90
CA PHE A 387 -10.47 30.79 2.85
C PHE A 387 -11.60 31.83 2.75
N ALA A 388 -12.83 31.37 2.96
CA ALA A 388 -14.05 32.15 3.12
C ALA A 388 -14.78 31.81 4.44
N ASP A 389 -15.70 32.68 4.87
CA ASP A 389 -16.66 32.39 5.95
C ASP A 389 -18.10 32.42 5.40
N PRO A 390 -18.65 31.29 4.94
CA PRO A 390 -19.99 31.23 4.34
C PRO A 390 -21.11 31.56 5.33
N TYR A 391 -20.88 31.27 6.61
CA TYR A 391 -21.87 31.38 7.69
C TYR A 391 -21.90 32.77 8.32
N GLY A 392 -20.77 33.47 8.36
CA GLY A 392 -20.62 34.85 8.81
C GLY A 392 -21.01 35.05 10.27
N ASN A 393 -22.14 35.72 10.50
CA ASN A 393 -22.70 36.03 11.82
C ASN A 393 -24.02 35.27 12.09
N THR A 394 -24.25 34.16 11.39
CA THR A 394 -25.44 33.32 11.57
C THR A 394 -25.20 32.34 12.71
N ASN A 395 -26.16 32.23 13.63
CA ASN A 395 -26.13 31.21 14.68
C ASN A 395 -27.09 30.08 14.28
N PHE A 396 -26.58 28.86 14.34
CA PHE A 396 -27.30 27.60 14.23
C PHE A 396 -27.22 26.86 15.58
N ASP A 397 -27.99 25.79 15.75
CA ASP A 397 -28.02 25.07 17.02
C ASP A 397 -26.76 24.18 17.24
N TRP A 398 -26.09 23.76 16.15
CA TRP A 398 -24.82 23.03 16.17
C TRP A 398 -23.60 23.91 16.50
N VAL A 399 -23.58 25.20 16.12
CA VAL A 399 -22.38 26.07 16.22
C VAL A 399 -22.11 26.72 17.59
N THR A 400 -22.49 26.16 18.74
CA THR A 400 -22.30 26.90 20.02
C THR A 400 -21.77 26.08 21.20
N ASN A 401 -20.78 26.67 21.88
CA ASN A 401 -20.11 26.21 23.09
C ASN A 401 -19.45 24.82 22.97
N SER A 402 -18.75 24.58 21.86
CA SER A 402 -17.77 23.51 21.71
C SER A 402 -16.44 23.90 22.37
N TYR A 403 -15.90 23.02 23.21
CA TYR A 403 -14.49 23.08 23.58
C TYR A 403 -13.62 22.53 22.45
N ASP A 404 -14.06 21.40 21.91
CA ASP A 404 -13.39 20.63 20.89
C ASP A 404 -14.41 19.89 20.01
N VAL A 405 -13.95 19.37 18.87
CA VAL A 405 -14.70 18.54 17.91
C VAL A 405 -13.82 17.43 17.38
N ALA A 406 -14.40 16.27 17.11
CA ALA A 406 -13.81 15.31 16.17
C ALA A 406 -14.54 15.41 14.83
N LEU A 407 -13.77 15.31 13.75
CA LEU A 407 -14.22 15.20 12.37
C LEU A 407 -14.03 13.74 11.95
N LEU A 408 -15.12 13.03 11.70
CA LEU A 408 -15.12 11.60 11.37
C LEU A 408 -16.39 11.25 10.59
N ASP A 409 -16.33 10.26 9.71
CA ASP A 409 -17.54 9.63 9.21
C ASP A 409 -18.10 8.72 10.33
N ILE A 410 -19.27 9.04 10.88
CA ILE A 410 -19.86 8.25 11.94
C ILE A 410 -20.59 7.05 11.35
N ASN A 411 -21.18 7.16 10.16
CA ASN A 411 -22.11 6.19 9.61
C ASN A 411 -21.63 5.43 8.36
N ASN A 412 -20.35 5.52 8.04
CA ASN A 412 -19.67 4.97 6.85
C ASN A 412 -20.49 5.29 5.59
N ASP A 413 -20.81 6.57 5.43
CA ASP A 413 -21.64 7.14 4.37
C ASP A 413 -20.85 8.05 3.41
N GLY A 414 -19.56 8.19 3.69
CA GLY A 414 -18.52 8.87 2.96
C GLY A 414 -18.47 10.37 3.21
N LEU A 415 -19.28 10.90 4.13
CA LEU A 415 -19.30 12.31 4.50
C LEU A 415 -18.71 12.53 5.90
N ILE A 416 -17.92 13.59 6.05
CA ILE A 416 -17.37 13.98 7.36
C ILE A 416 -18.47 14.58 8.26
N ASP A 417 -18.77 13.88 9.35
CA ASP A 417 -19.62 14.33 10.44
C ASP A 417 -18.83 15.05 11.55
N ILE A 418 -19.56 15.62 12.51
CA ILE A 418 -18.97 16.29 13.67
C ILE A 418 -19.50 15.66 14.98
N PHE A 419 -18.59 15.07 15.76
CA PHE A 419 -18.83 14.79 17.17
C PHE A 419 -18.29 15.94 18.03
N SER A 420 -19.18 16.70 18.67
CA SER A 420 -18.81 17.92 19.40
C SER A 420 -18.79 17.73 20.92
N GLY A 421 -17.62 18.00 21.52
CA GLY A 421 -17.41 18.05 22.97
C GLY A 421 -17.87 19.39 23.54
N LYS A 422 -19.10 19.45 24.05
CA LYS A 422 -19.75 20.71 24.41
C LYS A 422 -19.60 21.05 25.89
N CYS A 423 -19.77 22.33 26.17
CA CYS A 423 -19.94 22.91 27.49
C CYS A 423 -20.99 22.23 28.38
N GLN A 424 -21.98 21.57 27.79
CA GLN A 424 -22.93 20.71 28.48
C GLN A 424 -23.26 19.51 27.59
N GLY A 425 -22.71 18.35 27.94
CA GLY A 425 -22.84 17.11 27.19
C GLY A 425 -22.05 17.12 25.88
N TYR A 426 -22.63 16.46 24.88
CA TYR A 426 -22.04 16.13 23.59
C TYR A 426 -23.15 16.24 22.54
N ASP A 427 -22.80 16.57 21.31
CA ASP A 427 -23.72 16.50 20.18
C ASP A 427 -23.10 15.74 19.00
N ILE A 428 -23.93 15.01 18.27
CA ILE A 428 -23.61 14.46 16.95
C ILE A 428 -24.32 15.32 15.91
N VAL A 429 -23.55 15.81 14.94
CA VAL A 429 -24.02 16.63 13.83
C VAL A 429 -23.63 15.92 12.53
N MET A 430 -24.63 15.31 11.88
CA MET A 430 -24.44 14.54 10.66
C MET A 430 -24.40 15.46 9.45
N SER A 431 -23.54 15.14 8.49
CA SER A 431 -23.50 15.77 7.18
C SER A 431 -24.71 15.34 6.33
N ALA A 432 -25.16 16.23 5.43
CA ALA A 432 -26.17 15.94 4.43
C ALA A 432 -25.75 16.47 3.04
N ASN A 433 -24.45 16.58 2.81
CA ASN A 433 -23.83 17.37 1.73
C ASN A 433 -23.84 16.72 0.34
N CYS A 434 -24.49 15.57 0.15
CA CYS A 434 -24.54 14.82 -1.12
C CYS A 434 -24.83 15.60 -2.41
N ALA A 435 -25.43 16.79 -2.31
CA ALA A 435 -25.73 17.64 -3.47
C ALA A 435 -24.55 18.53 -3.91
N LEU A 436 -23.47 18.59 -3.12
CA LEU A 436 -22.26 19.38 -3.36
C LEU A 436 -21.16 18.55 -4.02
N VAL A 437 -20.99 17.30 -3.57
CA VAL A 437 -19.88 16.40 -3.94
C VAL A 437 -19.75 16.20 -5.46
N ALA A 438 -18.51 16.21 -5.94
CA ALA A 438 -18.18 15.95 -7.34
C ALA A 438 -18.38 14.47 -7.71
N SER A 439 -18.72 14.19 -8.98
CA SER A 439 -18.88 12.81 -9.49
C SER A 439 -17.53 12.11 -9.79
N ALA A 440 -16.55 12.34 -8.92
CA ALA A 440 -15.19 11.84 -9.00
C ALA A 440 -14.51 11.82 -7.61
N ALA A 441 -15.29 11.99 -6.53
CA ALA A 441 -14.85 11.65 -5.18
C ALA A 441 -14.83 10.13 -5.04
N ASP A 442 -13.89 9.67 -4.23
CA ASP A 442 -13.60 8.30 -3.83
C ASP A 442 -13.97 8.23 -2.35
N TYR A 443 -15.10 7.57 -2.04
CA TYR A 443 -15.77 7.63 -0.74
C TYR A 443 -15.44 6.42 0.15
N ASP A 444 -15.00 5.29 -0.43
CA ASP A 444 -14.49 4.12 0.30
C ASP A 444 -12.94 4.07 0.36
N LEU A 445 -12.27 5.01 -0.29
CA LEU A 445 -10.81 5.24 -0.27
C LEU A 445 -9.99 4.13 -0.94
N ASP A 446 -10.58 3.42 -1.91
CA ASP A 446 -9.91 2.35 -2.68
C ASP A 446 -8.94 2.88 -3.77
N GLY A 447 -8.97 4.19 -4.05
CA GLY A 447 -8.17 4.87 -5.06
C GLY A 447 -8.84 5.01 -6.43
N VAL A 448 -10.10 4.60 -6.58
CA VAL A 448 -10.80 4.44 -7.87
C VAL A 448 -12.24 4.98 -7.80
N PRO A 449 -12.51 6.23 -8.25
CA PRO A 449 -13.87 6.76 -8.36
C PRO A 449 -14.82 5.91 -9.23
N ASP A 450 -15.73 5.14 -8.61
CA ASP A 450 -16.54 4.07 -9.22
C ASP A 450 -18.08 4.23 -9.03
N ALA A 451 -18.84 3.17 -8.76
CA ALA A 451 -20.29 3.15 -8.53
C ALA A 451 -20.68 2.96 -7.05
N CYS A 452 -19.76 2.52 -6.17
CA CYS A 452 -19.88 2.60 -4.72
C CYS A 452 -19.93 4.07 -4.26
N ASP A 453 -19.22 4.93 -4.99
CA ASP A 453 -19.06 6.38 -4.81
C ASP A 453 -20.29 7.26 -5.12
N VAL A 454 -21.46 6.89 -4.61
CA VAL A 454 -22.69 7.67 -4.80
C VAL A 454 -23.43 7.92 -3.49
N CYS A 455 -23.19 9.11 -2.94
CA CYS A 455 -23.69 9.62 -1.67
C CYS A 455 -25.16 9.26 -1.32
N PRO A 456 -25.48 8.89 -0.07
CA PRO A 456 -26.36 7.75 0.19
C PRO A 456 -27.84 8.11 0.38
N THR A 457 -28.43 8.83 -0.59
CA THR A 457 -29.90 8.82 -0.73
C THR A 457 -30.44 7.58 -1.45
N ASN A 458 -29.55 6.74 -2.00
CA ASN A 458 -29.82 5.39 -2.49
C ASN A 458 -28.50 4.60 -2.61
N PRO A 459 -27.99 3.95 -1.54
CA PRO A 459 -26.91 2.98 -1.70
C PRO A 459 -27.34 1.89 -2.71
N ASP A 460 -26.43 1.47 -3.57
CA ASP A 460 -26.70 0.38 -4.50
C ASP A 460 -26.90 -0.92 -3.69
N PRO A 461 -28.02 -1.65 -3.85
CA PRO A 461 -28.23 -2.92 -3.15
C PRO A 461 -27.24 -4.04 -3.54
N ASP A 462 -26.39 -3.82 -4.55
CA ASP A 462 -25.31 -4.72 -4.95
C ASP A 462 -23.92 -4.28 -4.42
N CYS A 463 -23.83 -3.22 -3.59
CA CYS A 463 -22.63 -2.87 -2.82
C CYS A 463 -22.47 -3.85 -1.65
N PHE A 464 -21.34 -4.57 -1.61
CA PHE A 464 -20.96 -5.43 -0.49
C PHE A 464 -19.82 -4.74 0.28
N GLU A 465 -19.75 -4.97 1.59
CA GLU A 465 -18.51 -4.72 2.36
C GLU A 465 -17.35 -5.41 1.62
N ASP A 466 -16.16 -4.80 1.59
CA ASP A 466 -15.01 -5.49 1.03
C ASP A 466 -14.72 -6.71 1.91
N ILE A 467 -14.74 -7.87 1.29
CA ILE A 467 -14.82 -9.17 1.95
C ILE A 467 -13.51 -9.88 1.66
N ASP A 468 -12.77 -10.23 2.71
CA ASP A 468 -11.45 -10.86 2.62
C ASP A 468 -11.42 -12.17 1.79
N PHE A 469 -12.58 -12.71 1.40
CA PHE A 469 -12.73 -13.92 0.60
C PHE A 469 -13.24 -13.63 -0.83
N PRO A 470 -12.71 -14.34 -1.85
CA PRO A 470 -13.02 -14.03 -3.24
C PRO A 470 -14.47 -14.35 -3.64
N VAL A 471 -15.09 -13.40 -4.33
CA VAL A 471 -16.40 -13.55 -4.99
C VAL A 471 -16.24 -13.48 -6.51
N VAL A 472 -17.08 -14.26 -7.20
CA VAL A 472 -17.03 -14.41 -8.67
C VAL A 472 -18.43 -14.28 -9.26
N GLU A 473 -18.56 -13.45 -10.29
CA GLU A 473 -19.81 -13.27 -11.04
C GLU A 473 -20.32 -14.58 -11.67
N THR A 474 -21.60 -14.89 -11.45
CA THR A 474 -22.24 -16.07 -12.04
C THR A 474 -22.69 -15.89 -13.50
N GLY A 475 -22.39 -14.74 -14.12
CA GLY A 475 -22.76 -14.42 -15.51
C GLY A 475 -21.92 -15.10 -16.60
N HIS A 476 -20.70 -15.51 -16.26
CA HIS A 476 -19.77 -16.17 -17.18
C HIS A 476 -20.01 -17.69 -17.29
N SER A 477 -19.25 -18.39 -18.16
CA SER A 477 -19.30 -19.86 -18.22
C SER A 477 -18.77 -20.48 -16.92
N MET A 478 -19.20 -21.71 -16.59
CA MET A 478 -18.71 -22.40 -15.39
C MET A 478 -17.18 -22.58 -15.38
N ALA A 479 -16.55 -22.70 -16.55
CA ALA A 479 -15.09 -22.79 -16.63
C ALA A 479 -14.41 -21.44 -16.31
N ARG A 480 -14.96 -20.32 -16.81
CA ARG A 480 -14.47 -18.96 -16.54
C ARG A 480 -14.67 -18.57 -15.06
N GLN A 481 -15.82 -18.94 -14.47
CA GLN A 481 -16.09 -18.73 -13.03
C GLN A 481 -15.03 -19.42 -12.14
N TRP A 482 -14.79 -20.71 -12.35
CA TRP A 482 -13.77 -21.43 -11.57
C TRP A 482 -12.33 -21.10 -11.97
N ASN A 483 -12.10 -20.43 -13.11
CA ASN A 483 -10.79 -19.87 -13.42
C ASN A 483 -10.51 -18.60 -12.59
N GLU A 484 -11.46 -17.67 -12.44
CA GLU A 484 -11.28 -16.53 -11.51
C GLU A 484 -11.05 -17.00 -10.09
N MET A 485 -11.84 -17.99 -9.64
CA MET A 485 -11.68 -18.55 -8.31
C MET A 485 -10.26 -19.12 -8.11
N LEU A 486 -9.69 -19.77 -9.13
CA LEU A 486 -8.29 -20.23 -9.13
C LEU A 486 -7.27 -19.07 -9.21
N LEU A 487 -7.57 -17.99 -9.93
CA LEU A 487 -6.68 -16.82 -10.02
C LEU A 487 -6.61 -16.08 -8.67
N ALA A 488 -7.75 -15.89 -8.01
CA ALA A 488 -7.82 -15.43 -6.63
C ALA A 488 -7.06 -16.37 -5.67
N SER A 489 -7.21 -17.70 -5.82
CA SER A 489 -6.39 -18.66 -5.04
C SER A 489 -4.89 -18.44 -5.20
N ILE A 490 -4.43 -17.97 -6.37
CA ILE A 490 -3.01 -17.76 -6.64
C ILE A 490 -2.52 -16.42 -6.05
N ARG A 491 -3.37 -15.38 -5.98
CA ARG A 491 -3.06 -14.15 -5.23
C ARG A 491 -2.87 -14.44 -3.74
N GLY A 492 -3.80 -15.19 -3.14
CA GLY A 492 -3.74 -15.63 -1.73
C GLY A 492 -2.71 -16.73 -1.41
N ASP A 493 -1.75 -16.98 -2.31
CA ASP A 493 -0.72 -18.02 -2.18
C ASP A 493 0.69 -17.43 -2.33
N PHE A 494 1.68 -18.12 -1.75
CA PHE A 494 3.09 -17.80 -1.93
C PHE A 494 3.47 -17.76 -3.43
N ALA A 495 4.39 -16.88 -3.81
CA ALA A 495 4.83 -16.69 -5.19
C ALA A 495 5.57 -17.92 -5.78
N ARG A 496 4.82 -18.91 -6.26
CA ARG A 496 5.31 -20.23 -6.70
C ARG A 496 5.00 -20.50 -8.19
N PRO A 497 5.54 -19.73 -9.16
CA PRO A 497 5.18 -19.82 -10.58
C PRO A 497 5.27 -21.22 -11.22
N THR A 498 6.19 -22.08 -10.79
CA THR A 498 6.26 -23.48 -11.22
C THR A 498 5.05 -24.30 -10.79
N VAL A 499 4.62 -24.13 -9.53
CA VAL A 499 3.44 -24.76 -8.94
C VAL A 499 2.16 -24.19 -9.57
N HIS A 500 2.10 -22.87 -9.76
CA HIS A 500 0.93 -22.19 -10.30
C HIS A 500 0.67 -22.55 -11.77
N ALA A 501 1.71 -22.59 -12.62
CA ALA A 501 1.58 -23.07 -14.00
C ALA A 501 1.06 -24.51 -14.08
N ARG A 502 1.50 -25.38 -13.16
CA ARG A 502 1.01 -26.76 -13.04
C ARG A 502 -0.44 -26.83 -12.54
N ASN A 503 -0.81 -26.00 -11.56
CA ASN A 503 -2.19 -25.92 -11.06
C ASN A 503 -3.16 -25.43 -12.16
N LEU A 504 -2.76 -24.44 -12.96
CA LEU A 504 -3.48 -23.95 -14.14
C LEU A 504 -3.63 -25.01 -15.24
N TRP A 505 -2.61 -25.86 -15.47
CA TRP A 505 -2.75 -27.00 -16.38
C TRP A 505 -3.71 -28.07 -15.84
N HIS A 506 -3.56 -28.47 -14.57
CA HIS A 506 -4.39 -29.49 -13.92
C HIS A 506 -5.88 -29.09 -13.86
N SER A 507 -6.20 -27.83 -13.54
CA SER A 507 -7.58 -27.32 -13.58
C SER A 507 -8.13 -27.31 -15.00
N SER A 508 -7.35 -26.84 -15.97
CA SER A 508 -7.76 -26.83 -17.38
C SER A 508 -8.03 -28.24 -17.92
N MET A 509 -7.22 -29.21 -17.51
CA MET A 509 -7.39 -30.63 -17.85
C MET A 509 -8.65 -31.23 -17.21
N LEU A 510 -8.96 -30.87 -15.96
CA LEU A 510 -10.22 -31.23 -15.29
C LEU A 510 -11.44 -30.71 -16.07
N MET A 511 -11.43 -29.42 -16.41
CA MET A 511 -12.55 -28.75 -17.08
C MET A 511 -12.76 -29.26 -18.51
N TRP A 512 -11.67 -29.51 -19.23
CA TRP A 512 -11.73 -30.17 -20.55
C TRP A 512 -12.33 -31.57 -20.47
N ASP A 513 -11.95 -32.39 -19.49
CA ASP A 513 -12.48 -33.76 -19.37
C ASP A 513 -13.96 -33.76 -19.02
N ALA A 514 -14.39 -32.89 -18.10
CA ALA A 514 -15.81 -32.69 -17.79
C ALA A 514 -16.63 -32.31 -19.04
N TRP A 515 -16.09 -31.45 -19.91
CA TRP A 515 -16.75 -31.07 -21.17
C TRP A 515 -16.74 -32.18 -22.24
N SER A 516 -15.57 -32.81 -22.44
CA SER A 516 -15.27 -33.69 -23.57
C SER A 516 -15.91 -35.07 -23.46
N VAL A 517 -16.01 -35.67 -22.26
CA VAL A 517 -16.72 -36.96 -22.08
C VAL A 517 -18.20 -36.90 -22.46
N MET A 518 -18.76 -35.68 -22.55
CA MET A 518 -20.14 -35.42 -22.95
C MET A 518 -20.25 -34.83 -24.37
N ASP A 519 -19.13 -34.62 -25.07
CA ASP A 519 -19.13 -34.18 -26.48
C ASP A 519 -18.86 -35.34 -27.46
N PRO A 520 -19.81 -35.70 -28.35
CA PRO A 520 -19.67 -36.83 -29.28
C PRO A 520 -18.55 -36.72 -30.32
N GLY A 521 -17.88 -35.57 -30.46
CA GLY A 521 -16.80 -35.32 -31.42
C GLY A 521 -15.40 -35.26 -30.81
N SER A 522 -15.27 -35.36 -29.49
CA SER A 522 -14.02 -35.08 -28.76
C SER A 522 -13.41 -36.33 -28.10
N CYS A 523 -12.31 -36.14 -27.37
CA CYS A 523 -11.70 -37.17 -26.52
C CYS A 523 -11.17 -36.55 -25.22
N PRO A 524 -11.17 -37.30 -24.10
CA PRO A 524 -10.54 -36.86 -22.86
C PRO A 524 -9.06 -36.57 -23.04
N ALA A 525 -8.57 -35.60 -22.28
CA ALA A 525 -7.16 -35.38 -22.01
C ALA A 525 -6.64 -36.37 -20.97
N PHE A 526 -7.39 -36.71 -19.92
CA PHE A 526 -6.86 -37.44 -18.75
C PHE A 526 -7.56 -38.77 -18.46
N LEU A 527 -8.89 -38.81 -18.49
CA LEU A 527 -9.71 -39.98 -18.20
C LEU A 527 -9.48 -41.08 -19.24
N GLY A 528 -8.99 -42.24 -18.77
CA GLY A 528 -8.63 -43.39 -19.60
C GLY A 528 -7.29 -43.26 -20.33
N MET A 529 -6.53 -42.19 -20.09
CA MET A 529 -5.22 -41.91 -20.69
C MET A 529 -4.09 -42.27 -19.72
N ASP A 530 -2.87 -42.45 -20.25
CA ASP A 530 -1.68 -42.82 -19.46
C ASP A 530 -0.69 -41.64 -19.41
N TYR A 531 -0.42 -41.14 -18.20
CA TYR A 531 0.54 -40.06 -17.91
C TYR A 531 1.64 -40.59 -16.99
N ASP A 532 2.81 -40.86 -17.57
CA ASP A 532 3.98 -41.46 -16.91
C ASP A 532 3.64 -42.69 -16.02
N GLY A 533 2.79 -43.58 -16.54
CA GLY A 533 2.33 -44.78 -15.83
C GLY A 533 1.21 -44.57 -14.82
N PHE A 534 0.67 -43.35 -14.68
CA PHE A 534 -0.63 -43.10 -14.05
C PHE A 534 -1.75 -43.24 -15.08
N THR A 535 -2.79 -44.02 -14.78
CA THR A 535 -4.00 -44.11 -15.61
C THR A 535 -5.23 -43.82 -14.76
N ALA A 536 -5.96 -42.75 -15.04
CA ALA A 536 -7.24 -42.45 -14.41
C ALA A 536 -8.34 -43.38 -14.97
N PRO A 537 -8.99 -44.26 -14.18
CA PRO A 537 -9.98 -45.19 -14.70
C PRO A 537 -11.24 -44.47 -15.19
N PHE A 538 -11.70 -44.83 -16.39
CA PHE A 538 -12.90 -44.28 -17.00
C PHE A 538 -13.71 -45.34 -17.75
N ASP A 539 -14.95 -45.58 -17.30
CA ASP A 539 -15.86 -46.58 -17.88
C ASP A 539 -16.87 -45.97 -18.89
N GLY A 540 -16.72 -44.69 -19.23
CA GLY A 540 -17.68 -43.89 -20.01
C GLY A 540 -18.67 -43.14 -19.12
N PHE A 541 -19.31 -42.11 -19.67
CA PHE A 541 -20.33 -41.32 -18.97
C PHE A 541 -21.50 -41.02 -19.91
N GLU A 542 -22.73 -41.15 -19.40
CA GLU A 542 -23.98 -40.83 -20.08
C GLU A 542 -24.84 -40.05 -19.07
N PRO A 543 -25.11 -38.75 -19.28
CA PRO A 543 -25.75 -37.91 -18.26
C PRO A 543 -27.19 -38.32 -17.97
N ALA A 544 -27.57 -38.25 -16.70
CA ALA A 544 -28.94 -38.52 -16.23
C ALA A 544 -29.89 -37.32 -16.45
N ASN A 545 -29.34 -36.11 -16.47
CA ASN A 545 -29.95 -34.81 -16.78
C ASN A 545 -29.51 -34.34 -18.19
N SER A 546 -29.58 -33.05 -18.51
CA SER A 546 -29.07 -32.56 -19.80
C SER A 546 -27.53 -32.51 -19.81
N PRO A 547 -26.87 -32.71 -20.97
CA PRO A 547 -25.41 -32.60 -21.07
C PRO A 547 -24.84 -31.21 -20.72
N ALA A 548 -25.66 -30.16 -20.67
CA ALA A 548 -25.23 -28.84 -20.20
C ALA A 548 -25.17 -28.82 -18.67
N GLU A 549 -26.28 -29.16 -18.00
CA GLU A 549 -26.35 -29.25 -16.54
C GLU A 549 -25.27 -30.20 -15.97
N ALA A 550 -25.06 -31.36 -16.59
CA ALA A 550 -24.04 -32.33 -16.18
C ALA A 550 -22.60 -31.80 -16.30
N ARG A 551 -22.32 -30.94 -17.28
CA ARG A 551 -21.00 -30.31 -17.45
C ARG A 551 -20.75 -29.28 -16.37
N ASP A 552 -21.72 -28.42 -16.12
CA ASP A 552 -21.63 -27.38 -15.09
C ASP A 552 -21.49 -28.02 -13.70
N GLU A 553 -22.28 -29.07 -13.40
CA GLU A 553 -22.16 -29.90 -12.20
C GLU A 553 -20.77 -30.56 -12.06
N ALA A 554 -20.21 -31.11 -13.14
CA ALA A 554 -18.92 -31.79 -13.11
C ALA A 554 -17.75 -30.82 -12.95
N ILE A 555 -17.79 -29.65 -13.60
CA ILE A 555 -16.78 -28.60 -13.44
C ILE A 555 -16.85 -28.05 -12.02
N ALA A 556 -18.02 -27.65 -11.52
CA ALA A 556 -18.15 -27.03 -10.21
C ALA A 556 -17.68 -27.96 -9.09
N PHE A 557 -18.17 -29.20 -9.04
CA PHE A 557 -17.73 -30.14 -8.01
C PHE A 557 -16.26 -30.55 -8.18
N GLY A 558 -15.74 -30.67 -9.40
CA GLY A 558 -14.34 -31.01 -9.61
C GLY A 558 -13.39 -29.88 -9.21
N MET A 559 -13.64 -28.66 -9.64
CA MET A 559 -12.83 -27.49 -9.28
C MET A 559 -12.90 -27.19 -7.79
N TYR A 560 -14.09 -27.24 -7.19
CA TYR A 560 -14.28 -27.09 -5.75
C TYR A 560 -13.42 -28.05 -4.91
N ARG A 561 -13.37 -29.35 -5.26
CA ARG A 561 -12.53 -30.33 -4.57
C ARG A 561 -11.04 -30.16 -4.87
N PHE A 562 -10.71 -29.70 -6.07
CA PHE A 562 -9.32 -29.46 -6.49
C PHE A 562 -8.74 -28.25 -5.76
N LEU A 563 -9.39 -27.08 -5.77
CA LEU A 563 -8.89 -25.87 -5.11
C LEU A 563 -8.78 -26.03 -3.59
N LYS A 564 -9.78 -26.62 -2.92
CA LYS A 564 -9.72 -26.97 -1.48
C LYS A 564 -8.60 -27.94 -1.11
N HIS A 565 -8.02 -28.66 -2.06
CA HIS A 565 -6.81 -29.46 -1.83
C HIS A 565 -5.53 -28.67 -2.11
N ARG A 566 -5.52 -27.88 -3.19
CA ARG A 566 -4.33 -27.18 -3.70
C ARG A 566 -3.87 -26.02 -2.82
N PHE A 567 -4.82 -25.31 -2.23
CA PHE A 567 -4.60 -24.10 -1.43
C PHE A 567 -4.95 -24.32 0.04
N ALA A 568 -4.86 -25.57 0.52
CA ALA A 568 -5.11 -25.92 1.92
C ALA A 568 -4.01 -25.43 2.89
N ASP A 569 -2.80 -25.21 2.36
CA ASP A 569 -1.62 -24.74 3.09
C ASP A 569 -1.11 -23.39 2.52
N ALA A 570 -2.01 -22.61 1.89
CA ALA A 570 -1.72 -21.24 1.43
C ALA A 570 -1.80 -20.24 2.62
N PRO A 571 -1.14 -19.08 2.57
CA PRO A 571 -1.26 -18.04 3.59
C PRO A 571 -2.71 -17.61 3.82
N ASP A 572 -3.48 -17.36 2.75
CA ASP A 572 -4.88 -16.94 2.80
C ASP A 572 -5.89 -18.12 2.81
N ALA A 573 -5.47 -19.29 3.30
CA ALA A 573 -6.28 -20.51 3.16
C ALA A 573 -7.69 -20.38 3.75
N ASP A 574 -7.88 -19.71 4.90
CA ASP A 574 -9.19 -19.65 5.56
C ASP A 574 -10.21 -18.86 4.75
N ASN A 575 -9.85 -17.68 4.23
CA ASN A 575 -10.73 -16.88 3.37
C ASN A 575 -11.04 -17.55 2.04
N LEU A 576 -10.02 -18.12 1.38
CA LEU A 576 -10.20 -18.93 0.18
C LEU A 576 -11.22 -20.06 0.40
N MET A 577 -11.20 -20.74 1.56
CA MET A 577 -12.18 -21.79 1.89
C MET A 577 -13.60 -21.26 2.04
N VAL A 578 -13.78 -20.04 2.57
CA VAL A 578 -15.08 -19.34 2.64
C VAL A 578 -15.59 -18.99 1.25
N GLY A 579 -14.75 -18.37 0.40
CA GLY A 579 -15.11 -18.02 -0.98
C GLY A 579 -15.55 -19.23 -1.81
N TYR A 580 -14.85 -20.36 -1.69
CA TYR A 580 -15.24 -21.62 -2.36
C TYR A 580 -16.60 -22.15 -1.89
N ASP A 581 -16.87 -22.14 -0.57
CA ASP A 581 -18.11 -22.66 0.01
C ASP A 581 -19.30 -21.72 -0.27
N LEU A 582 -19.06 -20.41 -0.29
CA LEU A 582 -20.03 -19.40 -0.72
C LEU A 582 -20.40 -19.56 -2.20
N HIS A 583 -19.41 -19.62 -3.10
CA HIS A 583 -19.67 -19.74 -4.54
C HIS A 583 -20.47 -21.01 -4.87
N MET A 584 -20.14 -22.15 -4.25
CA MET A 584 -20.95 -23.38 -4.35
C MET A 584 -22.39 -23.21 -3.83
N THR A 585 -22.57 -22.44 -2.75
CA THR A 585 -23.89 -22.15 -2.18
C THR A 585 -24.71 -21.22 -3.09
N THR A 586 -24.08 -20.21 -3.70
CA THR A 586 -24.69 -19.30 -4.69
C THR A 586 -25.14 -20.05 -5.95
N LEU A 587 -24.38 -21.05 -6.40
CA LEU A 587 -24.77 -21.97 -7.47
C LEU A 587 -25.88 -22.97 -7.05
N GLY A 588 -26.26 -23.00 -5.77
CA GLY A 588 -27.33 -23.86 -5.25
C GLY A 588 -26.92 -25.31 -5.00
N TYR A 589 -25.62 -25.60 -4.88
CA TYR A 589 -25.08 -26.94 -4.70
C TYR A 589 -24.86 -27.32 -3.22
N ASP A 590 -25.01 -28.62 -2.90
CA ASP A 590 -24.71 -29.15 -1.56
C ASP A 590 -23.22 -29.51 -1.45
N ILE A 591 -22.45 -28.66 -0.75
CA ILE A 591 -21.02 -28.84 -0.48
C ILE A 591 -20.68 -30.18 0.22
N ASN A 592 -21.65 -30.82 0.89
CA ASN A 592 -21.45 -32.12 1.56
C ASN A 592 -21.53 -33.31 0.59
N PHE A 593 -21.96 -33.11 -0.66
CA PHE A 593 -22.05 -34.17 -1.66
C PHE A 593 -20.66 -34.61 -2.12
N THR A 594 -20.25 -35.79 -1.68
CA THR A 594 -18.88 -36.34 -1.79
C THR A 594 -18.83 -37.69 -2.52
N ASP A 595 -19.93 -38.13 -3.14
CA ASP A 595 -19.95 -39.37 -3.92
C ASP A 595 -19.07 -39.25 -5.17
N THR A 596 -18.44 -40.35 -5.57
CA THR A 596 -17.59 -40.48 -6.77
C THR A 596 -18.11 -41.55 -7.74
N ASP A 597 -19.18 -42.27 -7.40
CA ASP A 597 -19.80 -43.25 -8.30
C ASP A 597 -20.68 -42.56 -9.37
N TYR A 598 -20.04 -42.15 -10.46
CA TYR A 598 -20.68 -41.53 -11.62
C TYR A 598 -21.45 -42.52 -12.53
N SER A 599 -21.51 -43.82 -12.19
CA SER A 599 -22.10 -44.85 -13.06
C SER A 599 -23.62 -44.71 -13.27
N ASN A 600 -24.26 -43.84 -12.49
CA ASN A 600 -25.67 -43.47 -12.59
C ASN A 600 -25.93 -42.26 -13.52
N GLY A 601 -24.89 -41.59 -14.03
CA GLY A 601 -24.99 -40.39 -14.85
C GLY A 601 -25.06 -39.06 -14.08
N ASP A 602 -24.68 -39.03 -12.80
CA ASP A 602 -24.63 -37.81 -11.97
C ASP A 602 -23.33 -37.00 -12.24
N GLY A 603 -23.47 -35.77 -12.76
CA GLY A 603 -22.33 -34.92 -13.12
C GLY A 603 -21.46 -34.55 -11.92
N ARG A 604 -22.08 -34.36 -10.74
CA ARG A 604 -21.37 -33.98 -9.50
C ARG A 604 -20.46 -35.10 -9.02
N ALA A 605 -20.89 -36.35 -9.18
CA ALA A 605 -20.09 -37.53 -8.85
C ALA A 605 -18.92 -37.71 -9.84
N LEU A 606 -19.11 -37.38 -11.12
CA LEU A 606 -18.03 -37.33 -12.10
C LEU A 606 -17.00 -36.24 -11.74
N GLY A 607 -17.45 -35.05 -11.34
CA GLY A 607 -16.58 -33.96 -10.87
C GLY A 607 -15.72 -34.36 -9.66
N ASN A 608 -16.35 -34.90 -8.61
CA ASN A 608 -15.64 -35.42 -7.44
C ASN A 608 -14.62 -36.53 -7.83
N HIS A 609 -14.96 -37.43 -8.77
CA HIS A 609 -14.03 -38.47 -9.26
C HIS A 609 -12.84 -37.85 -10.01
N LEU A 610 -13.10 -36.92 -10.93
CA LEU A 610 -12.08 -36.19 -11.70
C LEU A 610 -11.06 -35.52 -10.78
N ALA A 611 -11.53 -34.76 -9.79
CA ALA A 611 -10.67 -34.12 -8.80
C ALA A 611 -9.84 -35.15 -8.02
N ALA A 612 -10.46 -36.23 -7.53
CA ALA A 612 -9.74 -37.29 -6.81
C ALA A 612 -8.66 -37.97 -7.66
N GLN A 613 -8.88 -38.16 -8.98
CA GLN A 613 -7.87 -38.71 -9.87
C GLN A 613 -6.73 -37.72 -10.17
N ILE A 614 -7.03 -36.43 -10.39
CA ILE A 614 -6.01 -35.39 -10.65
C ILE A 614 -5.17 -35.11 -9.40
N ILE A 615 -5.76 -35.12 -8.22
CA ILE A 615 -5.04 -35.05 -6.94
C ILE A 615 -4.12 -36.27 -6.79
N ALA A 616 -4.62 -37.49 -7.05
CA ALA A 616 -3.81 -38.70 -6.97
C ALA A 616 -2.65 -38.74 -7.97
N PHE A 617 -2.83 -38.19 -9.17
CA PHE A 617 -1.76 -38.00 -10.15
C PHE A 617 -0.70 -37.01 -9.64
N GLY A 618 -1.13 -35.86 -9.11
CA GLY A 618 -0.23 -34.82 -8.59
C GLY A 618 0.68 -35.28 -7.44
N MET A 619 0.27 -36.29 -6.68
CA MET A 619 1.12 -36.88 -5.63
C MET A 619 2.31 -37.71 -6.15
N GLN A 620 2.37 -37.99 -7.47
CA GLN A 620 3.41 -38.86 -8.06
C GLN A 620 4.00 -38.35 -9.38
N ASP A 621 3.63 -37.16 -9.84
CA ASP A 621 4.07 -36.56 -11.12
C ASP A 621 5.46 -35.91 -11.08
N GLY A 622 6.26 -36.17 -10.04
CA GLY A 622 7.60 -35.61 -9.84
C GLY A 622 7.65 -34.25 -9.13
N ALA A 623 6.53 -33.57 -8.86
CA ALA A 623 6.53 -32.23 -8.26
C ALA A 623 6.91 -32.19 -6.76
N ASN A 624 7.03 -33.33 -6.07
CA ASN A 624 7.27 -33.44 -4.62
C ASN A 624 6.22 -32.73 -3.74
N GLU A 625 4.97 -32.68 -4.20
CA GLU A 625 3.85 -32.00 -3.56
C GLU A 625 3.64 -32.37 -2.09
N THR A 626 3.79 -33.65 -1.73
CA THR A 626 3.66 -34.15 -0.33
C THR A 626 4.64 -33.52 0.66
N ASN A 627 5.74 -32.92 0.19
CA ASN A 627 6.72 -32.21 1.01
C ASN A 627 6.78 -30.71 0.64
N ASN A 628 5.63 -30.11 0.30
CA ASN A 628 5.48 -28.70 -0.11
C ASN A 628 6.48 -28.29 -1.21
N PHE A 629 6.63 -29.13 -2.23
CA PHE A 629 7.48 -28.88 -3.42
C PHE A 629 8.98 -28.63 -3.12
N ALA A 630 9.45 -28.97 -1.92
CA ALA A 630 10.81 -28.70 -1.48
C ALA A 630 11.88 -29.42 -2.33
N ASN A 631 13.05 -28.80 -2.45
CA ASN A 631 14.20 -29.36 -3.16
C ASN A 631 14.69 -30.65 -2.48
N GLN A 632 15.08 -31.66 -3.27
CA GLN A 632 15.53 -32.96 -2.75
C GLN A 632 17.04 -33.20 -2.89
N SER A 633 17.72 -32.45 -3.76
CA SER A 633 19.11 -32.70 -4.16
C SER A 633 19.93 -31.44 -4.47
N TYR A 634 19.31 -30.32 -4.84
CA TYR A 634 20.02 -29.07 -5.13
C TYR A 634 20.44 -28.35 -3.84
N GLU A 635 21.71 -27.94 -3.79
CA GLU A 635 22.28 -27.03 -2.79
C GLU A 635 23.09 -25.94 -3.54
N PRO A 636 23.04 -24.67 -3.12
CA PRO A 636 23.84 -23.60 -3.72
C PRO A 636 25.33 -23.81 -3.44
N VAL A 637 26.18 -23.48 -4.42
CA VAL A 637 27.65 -23.58 -4.26
C VAL A 637 28.27 -22.29 -3.71
N ASN A 638 27.60 -21.15 -3.90
CA ASN A 638 28.01 -19.88 -3.31
C ASN A 638 27.28 -19.65 -1.99
N GLU A 639 28.01 -19.18 -0.98
CA GLU A 639 27.44 -18.62 0.24
C GLU A 639 26.57 -17.39 -0.11
N PRO A 640 25.50 -17.09 0.65
CA PRO A 640 24.61 -15.97 0.37
C PRO A 640 25.34 -14.62 0.24
N LEU A 641 24.75 -13.74 -0.58
CA LEU A 641 25.10 -12.32 -0.65
C LEU A 641 24.10 -11.54 0.19
N ILE A 642 24.57 -10.92 1.27
CA ILE A 642 23.82 -9.91 2.02
C ILE A 642 23.86 -8.63 1.18
N VAL A 643 22.71 -8.18 0.69
CA VAL A 643 22.64 -7.13 -0.36
C VAL A 643 23.09 -5.76 0.17
N ASP A 644 22.78 -5.46 1.42
CA ASP A 644 23.08 -4.19 2.11
C ASP A 644 24.58 -4.02 2.43
N LEU A 645 25.34 -5.11 2.38
CA LEU A 645 26.79 -5.06 2.57
C LEU A 645 27.52 -4.84 1.24
N PRO A 646 28.48 -3.89 1.17
CA PRO A 646 29.23 -3.63 -0.05
C PRO A 646 30.18 -4.78 -0.38
N GLY A 647 30.14 -5.21 -1.64
CA GLY A 647 31.02 -6.24 -2.23
C GLY A 647 30.29 -7.54 -2.52
N ASN A 648 31.09 -8.58 -2.79
CA ASN A 648 30.65 -9.96 -2.91
C ASN A 648 31.80 -10.94 -2.58
N ALA A 649 32.54 -10.66 -1.50
CA ALA A 649 33.69 -11.46 -1.09
C ALA A 649 33.35 -12.92 -0.69
N SER A 650 32.06 -13.27 -0.60
CA SER A 650 31.55 -14.62 -0.36
C SER A 650 31.41 -15.48 -1.63
N VAL A 651 31.44 -14.88 -2.84
CA VAL A 651 31.31 -15.66 -4.09
C VAL A 651 32.51 -16.56 -4.35
N SER A 652 32.25 -17.84 -4.59
CA SER A 652 33.27 -18.87 -4.83
C SER A 652 33.40 -19.24 -6.32
N ASP A 653 32.30 -19.21 -7.06
CA ASP A 653 32.23 -19.42 -8.50
C ASP A 653 31.25 -18.42 -9.13
N LEU A 654 31.80 -17.47 -9.89
CA LEU A 654 31.02 -16.45 -10.62
C LEU A 654 30.13 -17.05 -11.72
N ASN A 655 30.25 -18.34 -12.05
CA ASN A 655 29.36 -18.98 -13.01
C ASN A 655 28.10 -19.56 -12.36
N ARG A 656 28.04 -19.61 -11.02
CA ARG A 656 27.00 -20.32 -10.27
C ARG A 656 26.04 -19.33 -9.62
N TRP A 657 24.79 -19.74 -9.43
CA TRP A 657 23.80 -18.99 -8.67
C TRP A 657 24.29 -18.73 -7.24
N GLN A 658 23.78 -17.66 -6.65
CA GLN A 658 24.09 -17.24 -5.29
C GLN A 658 22.77 -16.80 -4.64
N PRO A 659 22.41 -17.35 -3.47
CA PRO A 659 21.27 -16.84 -2.70
C PRO A 659 21.48 -15.38 -2.32
N LEU A 660 20.39 -14.62 -2.19
CA LEU A 660 20.41 -13.28 -1.62
C LEU A 660 19.82 -13.33 -0.22
N THR A 661 20.40 -12.57 0.71
CA THR A 661 19.86 -12.30 2.03
C THR A 661 19.45 -10.82 2.07
N LEU A 662 18.21 -10.56 2.48
CA LEU A 662 17.62 -9.24 2.65
C LEU A 662 17.18 -9.07 4.10
N ASP A 663 17.15 -7.85 4.63
CA ASP A 663 16.65 -7.60 5.99
C ASP A 663 15.15 -7.92 6.12
N LEU A 664 14.38 -7.69 5.05
CA LEU A 664 13.00 -8.15 4.90
C LEU A 664 12.81 -8.73 3.49
N PHE A 665 12.37 -9.97 3.37
CA PHE A 665 11.91 -10.53 2.08
C PHE A 665 10.39 -10.45 2.02
N ILE A 666 9.86 -9.80 0.98
CA ILE A 666 8.43 -9.88 0.63
C ILE A 666 8.37 -10.62 -0.70
N ASP A 667 7.56 -11.68 -0.77
CA ASP A 667 7.36 -12.38 -2.04
C ASP A 667 6.43 -11.59 -2.98
N GLN A 668 6.32 -12.01 -4.23
CA GLN A 668 5.55 -11.25 -5.23
C GLN A 668 4.08 -11.07 -4.83
N SER A 669 3.53 -12.01 -4.05
CA SER A 669 2.17 -12.00 -3.54
C SER A 669 2.02 -11.28 -2.19
N GLY A 670 2.99 -10.43 -1.81
CA GLY A 670 2.92 -9.60 -0.61
C GLY A 670 3.30 -10.30 0.69
N ASN A 671 3.71 -11.57 0.67
CA ASN A 671 3.97 -12.32 1.90
C ASN A 671 5.33 -11.93 2.51
N ALA A 672 5.29 -11.27 3.67
CA ALA A 672 6.48 -10.83 4.41
C ALA A 672 7.15 -11.96 5.20
N ILE A 673 8.48 -12.06 5.09
CA ILE A 673 9.33 -13.02 5.79
C ILE A 673 10.64 -12.34 6.23
N PRO A 674 10.77 -11.89 7.50
CA PRO A 674 11.92 -11.13 7.99
C PRO A 674 13.24 -11.91 8.01
N GLY A 675 14.34 -11.27 7.58
CA GLY A 675 15.71 -11.79 7.66
C GLY A 675 15.99 -13.05 6.82
N GLU A 676 15.15 -13.35 5.83
CA GLU A 676 15.21 -14.61 5.09
C GLU A 676 16.29 -14.68 4.00
N THR A 677 16.61 -15.92 3.62
CA THR A 677 17.46 -16.23 2.47
C THR A 677 16.73 -17.27 1.62
N PRO A 678 15.84 -16.84 0.70
CA PRO A 678 14.97 -17.76 -0.02
C PRO A 678 15.77 -18.82 -0.80
N PRO A 679 15.39 -20.10 -0.72
CA PRO A 679 16.04 -21.15 -1.48
C PRO A 679 15.80 -20.97 -2.97
N PHE A 680 16.60 -21.62 -3.82
CA PHE A 680 16.28 -21.70 -5.24
C PHE A 680 14.92 -22.40 -5.40
N LEU A 681 13.91 -21.67 -5.86
CA LEU A 681 12.60 -22.22 -6.17
C LEU A 681 12.68 -23.25 -7.30
N SER A 682 12.40 -24.52 -6.98
CA SER A 682 12.20 -25.63 -7.93
C SER A 682 13.32 -25.89 -8.98
N PRO A 683 14.64 -25.83 -8.70
CA PRO A 683 15.70 -26.21 -9.64
C PRO A 683 15.59 -27.65 -10.17
N GLU A 684 14.78 -28.49 -9.54
CA GLU A 684 14.56 -29.88 -9.92
C GLU A 684 13.31 -30.08 -10.82
N TRP A 685 12.57 -29.02 -11.15
CA TRP A 685 11.24 -29.10 -11.83
C TRP A 685 11.26 -29.78 -13.21
N GLY A 686 12.43 -29.95 -13.83
CA GLY A 686 12.56 -30.77 -15.05
C GLY A 686 12.12 -32.23 -14.87
N GLN A 687 12.03 -32.75 -13.64
CA GLN A 687 11.48 -34.09 -13.37
C GLN A 687 9.95 -34.16 -13.53
N VAL A 688 9.25 -33.03 -13.50
CA VAL A 688 7.78 -33.03 -13.44
C VAL A 688 7.19 -33.52 -14.77
N THR A 689 6.18 -34.38 -14.70
CA THR A 689 5.52 -34.96 -15.87
C THR A 689 5.00 -33.87 -16.80
N SER A 690 5.55 -33.80 -18.01
CA SER A 690 5.18 -32.85 -19.06
C SER A 690 3.93 -33.28 -19.85
N TRP A 691 3.29 -32.33 -20.53
CA TRP A 691 2.13 -32.56 -21.39
C TRP A 691 2.51 -32.94 -22.83
N ALA A 692 3.24 -32.07 -23.54
CA ALA A 692 3.57 -32.20 -24.96
C ALA A 692 5.08 -32.26 -25.26
N LEU A 693 5.94 -32.09 -24.26
CA LEU A 693 7.38 -32.29 -24.43
C LEU A 693 7.70 -33.74 -24.83
N HIS A 694 8.68 -33.90 -25.72
CA HIS A 694 9.07 -35.21 -26.25
C HIS A 694 10.48 -35.60 -25.80
N SER A 695 10.68 -36.91 -25.62
CA SER A 695 12.00 -37.46 -25.26
C SER A 695 13.05 -37.34 -26.38
N ASP A 696 12.65 -37.00 -27.61
CA ASP A 696 13.56 -36.61 -28.69
C ASP A 696 14.22 -35.22 -28.45
N ASP A 697 13.58 -34.35 -27.64
CA ASP A 697 14.06 -33.03 -27.25
C ASP A 697 14.74 -33.00 -25.86
N LEU A 698 14.81 -34.15 -25.19
CA LEU A 698 15.32 -34.30 -23.83
C LEU A 698 16.81 -34.63 -23.80
N THR A 699 17.57 -33.88 -23.00
CA THR A 699 18.94 -34.25 -22.58
C THR A 699 19.00 -34.43 -21.07
N THR A 700 19.44 -35.61 -20.62
CA THR A 700 19.66 -35.90 -19.19
C THR A 700 21.11 -35.61 -18.79
N TYR A 701 21.30 -34.88 -17.70
CA TYR A 701 22.60 -34.54 -17.14
C TYR A 701 22.72 -34.95 -15.67
N SER A 702 23.84 -35.55 -15.26
CA SER A 702 24.06 -35.98 -13.88
C SER A 702 25.00 -35.04 -13.12
N ARG A 703 24.56 -34.50 -11.97
CA ARG A 703 25.41 -33.79 -10.98
C ARG A 703 25.11 -34.33 -9.59
N GLU A 704 26.18 -34.67 -8.85
CA GLU A 704 26.16 -35.05 -7.42
C GLU A 704 25.25 -36.21 -7.01
N GLY A 705 24.78 -37.00 -7.99
CA GLY A 705 23.92 -38.17 -7.77
C GLY A 705 22.47 -37.97 -8.21
N PHE A 706 22.13 -36.76 -8.66
CA PHE A 706 20.83 -36.42 -9.25
C PHE A 706 20.95 -36.27 -10.78
N ASP A 707 19.92 -36.71 -11.50
CA ASP A 707 19.82 -36.64 -12.96
C ASP A 707 18.84 -35.52 -13.37
N TYR A 708 19.35 -34.37 -13.78
CA TYR A 708 18.56 -33.24 -14.31
C TYR A 708 18.04 -33.57 -15.70
N GLN A 709 16.73 -33.49 -15.90
CA GLN A 709 16.09 -33.53 -17.22
C GLN A 709 16.04 -32.13 -17.81
N VAL A 710 16.62 -31.94 -19.01
CA VAL A 710 16.66 -30.65 -19.71
C VAL A 710 16.04 -30.79 -21.10
N TYR A 711 14.80 -30.32 -21.25
CA TYR A 711 14.09 -30.29 -22.52
C TYR A 711 14.42 -29.02 -23.32
N HIS A 712 14.60 -29.16 -24.63
CA HIS A 712 14.98 -28.07 -25.55
C HIS A 712 16.26 -27.31 -25.13
N ASP A 713 17.26 -28.06 -24.65
CA ASP A 713 18.53 -27.52 -24.14
C ASP A 713 19.17 -26.46 -25.08
N PRO A 714 19.30 -25.18 -24.64
CA PRO A 714 19.93 -24.13 -25.42
C PRO A 714 21.46 -24.20 -25.43
N GLY A 715 22.05 -25.11 -24.66
CA GLY A 715 23.49 -25.16 -24.38
C GLY A 715 23.92 -24.19 -23.26
N PRO A 716 25.18 -24.28 -22.80
CA PRO A 716 25.67 -23.50 -21.66
C PRO A 716 25.74 -22.00 -21.96
N PRO A 717 25.54 -21.14 -20.94
CA PRO A 717 25.73 -19.70 -21.06
C PRO A 717 27.20 -19.33 -21.32
N ALA A 718 27.47 -18.04 -21.50
CA ALA A 718 28.83 -17.54 -21.43
C ALA A 718 29.38 -17.76 -20.01
N MET A 719 30.66 -18.08 -19.90
CA MET A 719 31.31 -18.45 -18.64
C MET A 719 32.43 -17.48 -18.30
N HIS A 720 32.50 -17.07 -17.04
CA HIS A 720 33.61 -16.31 -16.46
C HIS A 720 34.84 -17.19 -16.26
N THR A 721 36.02 -16.60 -16.48
CA THR A 721 37.31 -17.16 -16.07
C THR A 721 38.22 -16.04 -15.54
N ASN A 722 38.95 -16.30 -14.47
CA ASN A 722 39.85 -15.31 -13.87
C ASN A 722 40.99 -14.85 -14.78
N ASP A 723 41.38 -15.64 -15.80
CA ASP A 723 42.39 -15.25 -16.79
C ASP A 723 41.81 -14.57 -18.04
N GLY A 724 40.49 -14.33 -18.08
CA GLY A 724 39.80 -13.69 -19.20
C GLY A 724 39.66 -14.57 -20.45
N SER A 725 39.92 -15.87 -20.34
CA SER A 725 39.84 -16.82 -21.46
C SER A 725 38.42 -17.34 -21.75
N GLY A 726 38.29 -18.16 -22.79
CA GLY A 726 37.03 -18.82 -23.14
C GLY A 726 35.97 -17.83 -23.65
N THR A 727 34.83 -17.78 -22.97
CA THR A 727 33.70 -16.88 -23.26
C THR A 727 33.60 -15.71 -22.27
N SER A 728 34.65 -15.45 -21.47
CA SER A 728 34.65 -14.38 -20.45
C SER A 728 34.38 -12.98 -21.01
N ASP A 729 34.79 -12.68 -22.26
CA ASP A 729 34.46 -11.41 -22.91
C ASP A 729 32.94 -11.25 -23.12
N LEU A 730 32.24 -12.32 -23.51
CA LEU A 730 30.77 -12.32 -23.66
C LEU A 730 30.07 -12.24 -22.29
N TYR A 731 30.57 -12.98 -21.30
CA TYR A 731 30.06 -12.91 -19.93
C TYR A 731 30.15 -11.48 -19.38
N ALA A 732 31.30 -10.83 -19.53
CA ALA A 732 31.53 -9.48 -19.06
C ALA A 732 30.68 -8.44 -19.82
N ALA A 733 30.58 -8.58 -21.15
CA ALA A 733 29.77 -7.68 -21.98
C ALA A 733 28.28 -7.73 -21.63
N SER A 734 27.69 -8.93 -21.50
CA SER A 734 26.27 -9.09 -21.17
C SER A 734 25.90 -8.51 -19.81
N HIS A 735 26.70 -8.77 -18.77
CA HIS A 735 26.42 -8.22 -17.44
C HIS A 735 26.68 -6.70 -17.37
N SER A 736 27.67 -6.18 -18.11
CA SER A 736 27.90 -4.74 -18.21
C SER A 736 26.79 -4.00 -18.98
N MET A 737 26.00 -4.69 -19.81
CA MET A 737 24.81 -4.11 -20.44
C MET A 737 23.70 -3.84 -19.42
N VAL A 738 23.53 -4.71 -18.41
CA VAL A 738 22.56 -4.49 -17.32
C VAL A 738 22.91 -3.24 -16.52
N ALA A 739 24.20 -3.06 -16.18
CA ALA A 739 24.68 -1.84 -15.52
C ALA A 739 24.46 -0.58 -16.37
N GLN A 740 24.69 -0.63 -17.70
CA GLN A 740 24.42 0.48 -18.61
C GLN A 740 22.92 0.83 -18.67
N TRP A 741 22.04 -0.17 -18.74
CA TRP A 741 20.59 0.04 -18.79
C TRP A 741 20.00 0.54 -17.47
N SER A 742 20.58 0.16 -16.32
CA SER A 742 20.25 0.77 -15.03
C SER A 742 20.49 2.30 -15.05
N GLY A 743 21.49 2.77 -15.81
CA GLY A 743 21.74 4.19 -16.06
C GLY A 743 20.76 4.89 -17.01
N MET A 744 19.68 4.22 -17.44
CA MET A 744 18.66 4.71 -18.37
C MET A 744 17.25 4.80 -17.74
N LEU A 745 17.15 4.56 -16.43
CA LEU A 745 15.87 4.50 -15.69
C LEU A 745 15.39 5.87 -15.18
N ASP A 746 16.12 6.95 -15.45
CA ASP A 746 15.77 8.30 -15.03
C ASP A 746 14.67 8.89 -15.92
N PRO A 747 13.51 9.32 -15.38
CA PRO A 747 12.46 10.00 -16.16
C PRO A 747 12.95 11.29 -16.83
N THR A 748 13.97 11.94 -16.26
CA THR A 748 14.45 13.25 -16.70
C THR A 748 15.53 13.19 -17.78
N ASP A 749 15.91 11.99 -18.25
CA ASP A 749 16.95 11.81 -19.28
C ASP A 749 16.61 12.42 -20.66
N GLY A 750 15.33 12.73 -20.89
CA GLY A 750 14.81 13.37 -22.09
C GLY A 750 14.67 12.44 -23.31
N VAL A 751 14.83 11.12 -23.12
CA VAL A 751 14.69 10.10 -24.17
C VAL A 751 13.25 9.61 -24.22
N MET A 752 12.57 9.86 -25.33
CA MET A 752 11.19 9.42 -25.56
C MET A 752 11.13 8.20 -26.49
N TRP A 753 10.33 7.20 -26.13
CA TRP A 753 10.05 6.01 -26.95
C TRP A 753 8.61 6.03 -27.48
N ASP A 754 8.42 5.58 -28.74
CA ASP A 754 7.09 5.25 -29.26
C ASP A 754 6.77 3.81 -28.84
N ILE A 755 5.84 3.65 -27.89
CA ILE A 755 5.40 2.34 -27.40
C ILE A 755 4.13 1.84 -28.09
N SER A 756 3.67 2.53 -29.14
CA SER A 756 2.51 2.07 -29.90
C SER A 756 2.79 0.74 -30.61
N PRO A 757 1.73 -0.04 -30.95
CA PRO A 757 1.86 -1.19 -31.84
C PRO A 757 2.36 -0.82 -33.24
N GLY A 758 2.49 0.47 -33.59
CA GLY A 758 3.12 0.95 -34.81
C GLY A 758 4.65 0.87 -34.79
N ALA A 759 5.25 0.98 -33.60
CA ALA A 759 6.68 0.94 -33.37
C ALA A 759 7.15 -0.39 -32.76
N ILE A 760 6.39 -0.97 -31.84
CA ILE A 760 6.70 -2.25 -31.18
C ILE A 760 5.82 -3.37 -31.76
N GLY A 761 6.39 -4.55 -32.02
CA GLY A 761 5.66 -5.69 -32.56
C GLY A 761 6.45 -7.00 -32.62
N ASN A 762 5.88 -8.02 -33.29
CA ASN A 762 6.45 -9.37 -33.29
C ASN A 762 7.62 -9.53 -34.29
N ARG A 763 8.78 -9.96 -33.81
CA ARG A 763 9.94 -10.29 -34.65
C ARG A 763 9.93 -11.73 -35.16
N GLY A 764 10.29 -11.93 -36.42
CA GLY A 764 10.28 -13.25 -37.08
C GLY A 764 11.58 -14.07 -36.96
N ALA A 765 12.60 -13.58 -36.25
CA ALA A 765 13.87 -14.30 -36.07
C ALA A 765 14.59 -13.88 -34.79
N PHE A 766 15.14 -14.88 -34.10
CA PHE A 766 15.97 -14.76 -32.90
C PHE A 766 17.39 -15.29 -33.19
N PRO A 767 18.43 -14.77 -32.53
CA PRO A 767 19.76 -15.34 -32.62
C PRO A 767 19.79 -16.76 -32.02
N THR A 768 20.60 -17.65 -32.60
CA THR A 768 20.65 -19.08 -32.22
C THR A 768 22.04 -19.55 -31.80
N THR A 769 22.95 -18.62 -31.53
CA THR A 769 24.29 -18.92 -31.02
C THR A 769 24.72 -17.88 -29.99
N LEU A 770 25.47 -18.31 -28.98
CA LEU A 770 25.98 -17.47 -27.91
C LEU A 770 26.72 -16.21 -28.41
N ALA A 771 27.47 -16.32 -29.51
CA ALA A 771 28.21 -15.21 -30.11
C ALA A 771 27.31 -14.15 -30.78
N THR A 772 26.04 -14.47 -31.03
CA THR A 772 25.04 -13.60 -31.68
C THR A 772 23.93 -13.14 -30.74
N TYR A 773 23.92 -13.58 -29.47
CA TYR A 773 22.90 -13.17 -28.51
C TYR A 773 22.99 -11.66 -28.18
N GLY A 774 24.20 -11.10 -28.13
CA GLY A 774 24.40 -9.66 -27.95
C GLY A 774 23.83 -8.80 -29.10
N ASP A 775 23.80 -9.33 -30.33
CA ASP A 775 23.24 -8.63 -31.50
C ASP A 775 21.70 -8.44 -31.43
N LEU A 776 21.04 -9.01 -30.42
CA LEU A 776 19.61 -8.86 -30.19
C LEU A 776 19.26 -7.47 -29.63
N TYR A 777 20.17 -6.88 -28.84
CA TYR A 777 19.88 -5.75 -27.97
C TYR A 777 20.60 -4.47 -28.41
N ASP A 778 19.99 -3.32 -28.16
CA ASP A 778 20.67 -2.03 -28.28
C ASP A 778 21.28 -1.65 -26.92
N ALA A 779 22.57 -1.93 -26.76
CA ALA A 779 23.29 -1.64 -25.52
C ALA A 779 23.44 -0.13 -25.24
N GLU A 780 23.41 0.73 -26.27
CA GLU A 780 23.62 2.18 -26.13
C GLU A 780 22.30 2.93 -25.87
N ASN A 781 21.19 2.49 -26.46
CA ASN A 781 19.89 3.17 -26.40
C ASN A 781 18.80 2.42 -25.61
N GLY A 782 19.05 1.17 -25.22
CA GLY A 782 18.09 0.33 -24.50
C GLY A 782 17.17 -0.49 -25.42
N GLY A 783 16.69 -1.62 -24.91
CA GLY A 783 15.70 -2.46 -25.59
C GLY A 783 16.27 -3.31 -26.74
N SER A 784 15.42 -3.67 -27.70
CA SER A 784 15.79 -4.45 -28.88
C SER A 784 15.08 -3.94 -30.14
N PRO A 785 15.67 -4.07 -31.35
CA PRO A 785 14.99 -3.72 -32.59
C PRO A 785 13.72 -4.56 -32.79
N SER A 786 12.57 -3.94 -32.61
CA SER A 786 11.24 -4.54 -32.71
C SER A 786 10.51 -4.00 -33.94
N PRO A 787 9.99 -4.85 -34.86
CA PRO A 787 9.24 -4.40 -36.02
C PRO A 787 7.75 -4.26 -35.68
N GLY A 788 7.32 -3.02 -35.40
CA GLY A 788 5.90 -2.68 -35.26
C GLY A 788 5.07 -2.83 -36.55
N HIS A 789 3.76 -2.63 -36.38
CA HIS A 789 2.72 -2.84 -37.38
C HIS A 789 2.34 -1.54 -38.09
N ALA A 790 2.67 -1.41 -39.38
CA ALA A 790 2.44 -0.17 -40.13
C ALA A 790 0.95 0.25 -40.29
N VAL A 791 0.00 -0.65 -40.03
CA VAL A 791 -1.45 -0.42 -40.18
C VAL A 791 -2.20 -1.20 -39.09
N ASN A 792 -3.12 -0.54 -38.41
CA ASN A 792 -4.10 -1.15 -37.51
C ASN A 792 -5.13 -1.94 -38.35
N PRO A 793 -5.29 -3.26 -38.13
CA PRO A 793 -6.12 -4.12 -38.99
C PRO A 793 -7.63 -3.84 -38.84
N ALA A 794 -8.09 -3.31 -37.70
CA ALA A 794 -9.50 -2.99 -37.46
C ALA A 794 -9.91 -1.67 -38.15
N THR A 795 -9.05 -0.65 -38.10
CA THR A 795 -9.38 0.69 -38.66
C THR A 795 -8.87 0.92 -40.08
N GLY A 796 -7.87 0.16 -40.54
CA GLY A 796 -7.18 0.35 -41.82
C GLY A 796 -6.26 1.57 -41.89
N ASN A 797 -6.07 2.30 -40.77
CA ASN A 797 -5.17 3.45 -40.65
C ASN A 797 -3.85 3.05 -39.97
N PRO A 798 -2.76 3.83 -40.11
CA PRO A 798 -1.58 3.68 -39.26
C PRO A 798 -1.93 3.81 -37.77
N TYR A 799 -1.21 3.11 -36.89
CA TYR A 799 -1.28 3.39 -35.46
C TYR A 799 -0.81 4.82 -35.17
N VAL A 800 -1.43 5.44 -34.16
CA VAL A 800 -0.97 6.72 -33.61
C VAL A 800 0.22 6.42 -32.70
N ALA A 801 1.30 7.19 -32.85
CA ALA A 801 2.48 7.06 -32.00
C ALA A 801 2.11 7.36 -30.53
N ASN A 802 2.60 6.56 -29.60
CA ASN A 802 2.43 6.75 -28.17
C ASN A 802 3.78 7.07 -27.55
N MET A 803 4.09 8.37 -27.40
CA MET A 803 5.41 8.82 -26.97
C MET A 803 5.45 8.94 -25.44
N VAL A 804 6.27 8.12 -24.79
CA VAL A 804 6.47 8.09 -23.33
C VAL A 804 7.97 8.25 -22.98
N PRO A 805 8.33 8.74 -21.79
CA PRO A 805 9.71 8.70 -21.30
C PRO A 805 10.21 7.27 -21.22
N ARG A 806 11.45 7.03 -21.64
CA ARG A 806 12.07 5.70 -21.61
C ARG A 806 12.21 5.18 -20.18
N GLY A 807 12.65 6.03 -19.25
CA GLY A 807 12.85 5.67 -17.86
C GLY A 807 11.57 5.11 -17.24
N ASP A 808 10.47 5.87 -17.31
CA ASP A 808 9.16 5.46 -16.77
C ASP A 808 8.64 4.19 -17.41
N TYR A 809 8.66 4.10 -18.74
CA TYR A 809 8.18 2.90 -19.42
C TYR A 809 8.99 1.65 -19.06
N ALA A 810 10.31 1.78 -18.88
CA ALA A 810 11.15 0.65 -18.46
C ALA A 810 10.89 0.22 -17.00
N ARG A 811 10.65 1.18 -16.08
CA ARG A 811 10.29 0.91 -14.68
C ARG A 811 8.91 0.23 -14.57
N VAL A 812 7.89 0.85 -15.15
CA VAL A 812 6.51 0.31 -15.20
C VAL A 812 6.47 -1.07 -15.87
N LEU A 813 7.24 -1.29 -16.95
CA LEU A 813 7.31 -2.61 -17.59
C LEU A 813 7.98 -3.66 -16.71
N ALA A 814 8.96 -3.29 -15.87
CA ALA A 814 9.60 -4.22 -14.94
C ALA A 814 8.62 -4.64 -13.83
N GLU A 815 7.91 -3.68 -13.23
CA GLU A 815 6.92 -3.93 -12.17
C GLU A 815 5.69 -4.67 -12.69
N PHE A 816 5.10 -4.25 -13.82
CA PHE A 816 3.90 -4.88 -14.39
C PHE A 816 4.08 -6.38 -14.67
N TRP A 817 5.26 -6.80 -15.13
CA TRP A 817 5.56 -8.21 -15.41
C TRP A 817 6.18 -8.97 -14.22
N ALA A 818 6.58 -8.26 -13.17
CA ALA A 818 6.96 -8.88 -11.91
C ALA A 818 5.68 -9.17 -11.10
N ASP A 819 4.93 -8.12 -10.76
CA ASP A 819 4.09 -8.10 -9.57
C ASP A 819 2.59 -7.80 -9.85
N GLY A 820 2.20 -7.24 -10.99
CA GLY A 820 0.81 -6.77 -11.17
C GLY A 820 -0.26 -7.85 -11.42
N PRO A 821 -1.57 -7.56 -11.23
CA PRO A 821 -2.18 -6.64 -10.26
C PRO A 821 -3.13 -7.39 -9.29
N ASP A 822 -2.70 -7.81 -8.10
CA ASP A 822 -1.31 -7.96 -7.67
C ASP A 822 -1.02 -9.45 -7.40
N SER A 823 -0.04 -9.96 -8.16
CA SER A 823 0.56 -11.29 -8.14
C SER A 823 -0.36 -12.50 -8.08
N GLU A 824 -1.10 -12.69 -9.18
CA GLU A 824 -1.45 -14.04 -9.66
C GLU A 824 -0.21 -14.82 -10.16
N THR A 825 1.01 -14.32 -9.89
CA THR A 825 2.30 -14.63 -10.54
C THR A 825 2.26 -14.50 -12.08
N PRO A 826 3.41 -14.44 -12.78
CA PRO A 826 3.41 -14.36 -14.25
C PRO A 826 2.59 -15.47 -14.94
N PRO A 827 2.44 -16.70 -14.38
CA PRO A 827 1.50 -17.69 -14.89
C PRO A 827 0.01 -17.32 -14.84
N GLY A 828 -0.50 -16.76 -13.74
CA GLY A 828 -1.91 -16.37 -13.66
C GLY A 828 -2.22 -15.17 -14.55
N HIS A 829 -1.29 -14.21 -14.60
CA HIS A 829 -1.43 -12.99 -15.40
C HIS A 829 -1.71 -13.27 -16.91
N TRP A 830 -1.17 -14.35 -17.49
CA TRP A 830 -1.50 -14.75 -18.88
C TRP A 830 -2.94 -15.25 -19.05
N PHE A 831 -3.53 -15.86 -18.02
CA PHE A 831 -4.94 -16.24 -18.02
C PHE A 831 -5.83 -15.00 -17.89
N THR A 832 -5.44 -14.01 -17.08
CA THR A 832 -6.14 -12.72 -16.96
C THR A 832 -6.14 -11.95 -18.29
N ILE A 833 -5.01 -11.92 -19.01
CA ILE A 833 -4.96 -11.41 -20.39
C ILE A 833 -5.86 -12.23 -21.33
N LEU A 834 -5.88 -13.56 -21.22
CA LEU A 834 -6.75 -14.42 -22.03
C LEU A 834 -8.24 -14.15 -21.75
N ASN A 835 -8.61 -13.93 -20.49
CA ASN A 835 -9.99 -13.64 -20.07
C ASN A 835 -10.42 -12.28 -20.61
N TYR A 836 -9.62 -11.23 -20.39
CA TYR A 836 -9.84 -9.90 -20.98
C TYR A 836 -10.06 -9.94 -22.50
N VAL A 837 -9.22 -10.68 -23.24
CA VAL A 837 -9.38 -10.86 -24.69
C VAL A 837 -10.63 -11.69 -25.03
N SER A 838 -10.96 -12.69 -24.23
CA SER A 838 -12.10 -13.60 -24.44
C SER A 838 -13.46 -12.93 -24.20
N ASP A 839 -13.51 -11.95 -23.30
CA ASP A 839 -14.72 -11.21 -22.95
C ASP A 839 -14.91 -9.94 -23.80
N HIS A 840 -13.89 -9.51 -24.55
CA HIS A 840 -13.98 -8.35 -25.43
C HIS A 840 -15.06 -8.55 -26.53
N PRO A 841 -16.04 -7.63 -26.68
CA PRO A 841 -17.25 -7.86 -27.48
C PRO A 841 -17.02 -7.99 -28.99
N ASP A 842 -15.89 -7.51 -29.51
CA ASP A 842 -15.49 -7.70 -30.92
C ASP A 842 -14.83 -9.08 -31.20
N LEU A 843 -14.55 -9.90 -30.17
CA LEU A 843 -13.97 -11.23 -30.38
C LEU A 843 -14.99 -12.18 -31.02
N VAL A 844 -14.62 -12.76 -32.16
CA VAL A 844 -15.33 -13.90 -32.74
C VAL A 844 -14.68 -15.18 -32.23
N LYS A 845 -15.34 -15.87 -31.28
CA LYS A 845 -14.89 -17.13 -30.66
C LYS A 845 -14.86 -18.30 -31.65
N GLN A 846 -13.88 -18.30 -32.55
CA GLN A 846 -13.59 -19.35 -33.54
C GLN A 846 -12.19 -19.90 -33.27
N PHE A 847 -12.07 -21.19 -32.94
CA PHE A 847 -10.77 -21.79 -32.62
C PHE A 847 -9.85 -21.76 -33.84
N GLN A 848 -8.63 -21.24 -33.68
CA GLN A 848 -7.67 -20.97 -34.78
C GLN A 848 -8.20 -20.00 -35.87
N GLY A 849 -9.31 -19.29 -35.63
CA GLY A 849 -9.97 -18.43 -36.63
C GLY A 849 -10.73 -19.19 -37.72
N GLU A 850 -10.99 -20.48 -37.54
CA GLU A 850 -11.73 -21.33 -38.48
C GLU A 850 -12.95 -22.00 -37.81
N GLY A 851 -13.83 -22.60 -38.63
CA GLY A 851 -14.98 -23.38 -38.15
C GLY A 851 -16.23 -22.57 -37.79
N ASP A 852 -17.11 -23.18 -37.00
CA ASP A 852 -18.30 -22.53 -36.45
C ASP A 852 -17.92 -21.68 -35.21
N VAL A 853 -18.76 -20.70 -34.85
CA VAL A 853 -18.58 -19.92 -33.61
C VAL A 853 -18.93 -20.81 -32.41
N LEU A 854 -18.02 -20.88 -31.45
CA LEU A 854 -18.15 -21.70 -30.25
C LEU A 854 -19.05 -21.03 -29.20
N SER A 855 -19.60 -21.81 -28.27
CA SER A 855 -20.17 -21.26 -27.03
C SER A 855 -19.04 -20.83 -26.09
N ASP A 856 -19.35 -19.97 -25.11
CA ASP A 856 -18.37 -19.48 -24.13
C ASP A 856 -17.69 -20.65 -23.41
N LEU A 857 -18.46 -21.58 -22.83
CA LEU A 857 -17.90 -22.77 -22.18
C LEU A 857 -16.97 -23.59 -23.09
N GLU A 858 -17.30 -23.74 -24.38
CA GLU A 858 -16.46 -24.52 -25.32
C GLU A 858 -15.20 -23.74 -25.75
N TRP A 859 -15.28 -22.41 -25.82
CA TRP A 859 -14.11 -21.55 -26.01
C TRP A 859 -13.17 -21.62 -24.81
N ASP A 860 -13.71 -21.43 -23.61
CA ASP A 860 -12.95 -21.34 -22.36
C ASP A 860 -12.19 -22.64 -22.06
N VAL A 861 -12.85 -23.81 -22.11
CA VAL A 861 -12.14 -25.09 -21.87
C VAL A 861 -11.07 -25.41 -22.92
N LYS A 862 -11.20 -24.89 -24.16
CA LYS A 862 -10.19 -25.06 -25.21
C LYS A 862 -9.03 -24.09 -25.07
N SER A 863 -9.30 -22.83 -24.74
CA SER A 863 -8.29 -21.80 -24.57
C SER A 863 -7.46 -22.09 -23.31
N TYR A 864 -8.10 -22.40 -22.18
CA TYR A 864 -7.43 -22.76 -20.93
C TYR A 864 -6.57 -24.02 -21.07
N LEU A 865 -7.07 -25.11 -21.66
CA LEU A 865 -6.23 -26.30 -21.86
C LEU A 865 -5.03 -25.99 -22.78
N SER A 866 -5.22 -25.18 -23.82
CA SER A 866 -4.14 -24.80 -24.74
C SER A 866 -3.08 -23.92 -24.06
N LEU A 867 -3.51 -22.94 -23.24
CA LEU A 867 -2.63 -22.01 -22.54
C LEU A 867 -1.93 -22.68 -21.35
N GLY A 868 -2.70 -23.29 -20.43
CA GLY A 868 -2.18 -23.93 -19.23
C GLY A 868 -1.18 -25.03 -19.53
N SER A 869 -1.46 -25.90 -20.50
CA SER A 869 -0.51 -26.96 -20.88
C SER A 869 0.79 -26.42 -21.48
N ALA A 870 0.72 -25.38 -22.33
CA ALA A 870 1.91 -24.73 -22.87
C ALA A 870 2.75 -24.06 -21.78
N MET A 871 2.11 -23.48 -20.76
CA MET A 871 2.78 -22.80 -19.65
C MET A 871 3.41 -23.78 -18.67
N HIS A 872 2.75 -24.91 -18.40
CA HIS A 872 3.33 -26.02 -17.63
C HIS A 872 4.58 -26.60 -18.33
N ASP A 873 4.50 -26.90 -19.63
CA ASP A 873 5.66 -27.38 -20.40
C ASP A 873 6.79 -26.34 -20.46
N CYS A 874 6.47 -25.05 -20.55
CA CYS A 874 7.46 -23.98 -20.41
C CYS A 874 8.12 -24.00 -19.03
N ALA A 875 7.35 -24.18 -17.94
CA ALA A 875 7.91 -24.29 -16.60
C ALA A 875 8.87 -25.49 -16.47
N VAL A 876 8.48 -26.67 -16.94
CA VAL A 876 9.32 -27.89 -16.94
C VAL A 876 10.63 -27.68 -17.72
N SER A 877 10.57 -27.18 -18.95
CA SER A 877 11.76 -26.94 -19.79
C SER A 877 12.66 -25.84 -19.21
N VAL A 878 12.09 -24.71 -18.78
CA VAL A 878 12.85 -23.56 -18.28
C VAL A 878 13.48 -23.85 -16.92
N TRP A 879 12.77 -24.47 -15.97
CA TRP A 879 13.37 -24.78 -14.66
C TRP A 879 14.34 -25.96 -14.71
N GLY A 880 14.11 -26.97 -15.55
CA GLY A 880 15.12 -28.00 -15.83
C GLY A 880 16.43 -27.39 -16.37
N THR A 881 16.32 -26.44 -17.29
CA THR A 881 17.46 -25.66 -17.83
C THR A 881 18.13 -24.82 -16.74
N LYS A 882 17.35 -24.06 -15.96
CA LYS A 882 17.85 -23.18 -14.89
C LYS A 882 18.57 -23.97 -13.79
N GLY A 883 18.01 -25.08 -13.33
CA GLY A 883 18.63 -25.91 -12.28
C GLY A 883 19.88 -26.65 -12.74
N TRP A 884 19.92 -27.10 -14.00
CA TRP A 884 21.14 -27.71 -14.55
C TRP A 884 22.27 -26.69 -14.69
N TYR A 885 22.07 -25.61 -15.45
CA TYR A 885 23.11 -24.63 -15.70
C TYR A 885 23.44 -23.76 -14.48
N ASP A 886 22.46 -23.57 -13.60
CA ASP A 886 22.62 -22.95 -12.29
C ASP A 886 23.38 -21.61 -12.36
N SER A 887 23.01 -20.76 -13.33
CA SER A 887 23.79 -19.59 -13.70
C SER A 887 23.69 -18.46 -12.68
N SER A 888 24.81 -17.77 -12.47
CA SER A 888 24.89 -16.51 -11.71
C SER A 888 23.90 -15.44 -12.20
N ARG A 889 23.54 -14.52 -11.30
CA ARG A 889 22.69 -13.37 -11.58
C ARG A 889 23.51 -12.08 -11.76
N PRO A 890 22.99 -11.05 -12.47
CA PRO A 890 23.62 -9.75 -12.63
C PRO A 890 24.27 -9.15 -11.38
N ILE A 891 23.59 -9.12 -10.23
CA ILE A 891 24.16 -8.55 -8.99
C ILE A 891 25.44 -9.29 -8.54
N THR A 892 25.39 -10.63 -8.48
CA THR A 892 26.55 -11.49 -8.21
C THR A 892 27.69 -11.24 -9.18
N ALA A 893 27.38 -11.19 -10.47
CA ALA A 893 28.33 -11.04 -11.55
C ALA A 893 29.02 -9.67 -11.56
N ILE A 894 28.25 -8.59 -11.37
CA ILE A 894 28.72 -7.21 -11.42
C ILE A 894 29.56 -6.90 -10.18
N ARG A 895 29.03 -7.16 -8.97
CA ARG A 895 29.77 -6.93 -7.71
C ARG A 895 31.08 -7.75 -7.68
N GLY A 896 31.01 -9.04 -8.02
CA GLY A 896 32.18 -9.93 -8.02
C GLY A 896 33.22 -9.62 -9.10
N MET A 897 32.82 -9.17 -10.30
CA MET A 897 33.78 -8.66 -11.29
C MET A 897 34.39 -7.31 -10.88
N ALA A 898 33.66 -6.46 -10.17
CA ALA A 898 34.15 -5.17 -9.69
C ALA A 898 35.22 -5.31 -8.60
N GLU A 899 35.10 -6.29 -7.69
CA GLU A 899 36.13 -6.60 -6.68
C GLU A 899 37.48 -7.00 -7.30
N LEU A 900 37.47 -7.68 -8.45
CA LEU A 900 38.68 -8.02 -9.19
C LEU A 900 39.37 -6.78 -9.79
N GLY A 901 38.64 -5.68 -9.99
CA GLY A 901 39.11 -4.47 -10.68
C GLY A 901 38.60 -4.40 -12.12
N GLN A 902 39.32 -3.73 -13.01
CA GLN A 902 38.90 -3.48 -14.40
C GLN A 902 39.68 -4.27 -15.45
N ARG A 903 39.04 -4.64 -16.57
CA ARG A 903 39.64 -5.46 -17.65
C ARG A 903 40.06 -4.69 -18.91
N THR A 904 40.00 -3.36 -18.93
CA THR A 904 40.16 -2.53 -20.14
C THR A 904 41.58 -1.95 -20.31
N ASP A 905 42.13 -1.29 -19.29
CA ASP A 905 43.49 -0.73 -19.33
C ASP A 905 44.47 -1.65 -18.62
N ALA A 906 45.21 -2.45 -19.40
CA ALA A 906 46.26 -3.35 -18.94
C ALA A 906 47.50 -2.67 -18.32
N SER A 907 47.55 -1.33 -18.29
CA SER A 907 48.63 -0.54 -17.67
C SER A 907 48.27 0.07 -16.31
N ALA A 908 46.99 0.08 -15.93
CA ALA A 908 46.52 0.61 -14.65
C ALA A 908 46.77 -0.38 -13.49
N SER A 909 46.85 0.16 -12.26
CA SER A 909 47.17 -0.63 -11.06
C SER A 909 46.02 -1.53 -10.57
N ASN A 910 44.78 -1.25 -11.00
CA ASN A 910 43.57 -2.03 -10.71
C ASN A 910 43.18 -2.96 -11.88
N PHE A 911 44.12 -3.32 -12.76
CA PHE A 911 43.83 -4.19 -13.90
C PHE A 911 43.70 -5.66 -13.49
N HIS A 912 42.63 -6.31 -13.92
CA HIS A 912 42.46 -7.76 -13.86
C HIS A 912 41.70 -8.28 -15.09
N PRO A 913 42.19 -9.34 -15.77
CA PRO A 913 41.57 -9.81 -17.01
C PRO A 913 40.17 -10.44 -16.83
N GLY A 914 39.86 -10.90 -15.62
CA GLY A 914 38.49 -11.31 -15.22
C GLY A 914 37.64 -10.18 -14.60
N GLY A 915 38.12 -8.93 -14.54
CA GLY A 915 37.42 -7.80 -13.94
C GLY A 915 36.31 -7.21 -14.83
N LEU A 916 35.72 -6.09 -14.40
CA LEU A 916 34.65 -5.39 -15.14
C LEU A 916 35.22 -4.50 -16.27
N PRO A 917 34.62 -4.43 -17.48
CA PRO A 917 35.08 -3.54 -18.54
C PRO A 917 34.71 -2.08 -18.24
N LEU A 918 35.64 -1.16 -18.50
CA LEU A 918 35.38 0.27 -18.46
C LEU A 918 34.64 0.72 -19.73
N ILE A 919 33.58 1.51 -19.53
CA ILE A 919 32.72 2.10 -20.55
C ILE A 919 32.57 3.58 -20.21
N PRO A 920 33.21 4.51 -20.94
CA PRO A 920 33.22 5.94 -20.58
C PRO A 920 31.81 6.51 -20.42
N GLY A 921 31.54 7.19 -19.31
CA GLY A 921 30.21 7.71 -18.96
C GLY A 921 29.23 6.68 -18.41
N SER A 922 29.61 5.40 -18.22
CA SER A 922 28.75 4.40 -17.58
C SER A 922 29.48 3.49 -16.58
N ILE A 923 30.66 2.96 -16.92
CA ILE A 923 31.46 2.10 -16.04
C ILE A 923 32.87 2.66 -15.97
N GLU A 924 33.26 3.20 -14.83
CA GLU A 924 34.52 3.94 -14.67
C GLU A 924 35.28 3.53 -13.42
N THR A 925 36.56 3.90 -13.35
CA THR A 925 37.32 3.82 -12.09
C THR A 925 37.06 5.08 -11.27
N VAL A 926 36.97 4.94 -9.95
CA VAL A 926 36.88 6.08 -9.02
C VAL A 926 38.24 6.79 -8.96
N GLU A 927 38.25 8.05 -9.36
CA GLU A 927 39.46 8.88 -9.45
C GLU A 927 39.67 9.75 -8.21
N ALA A 928 40.90 10.23 -8.01
CA ALA A 928 41.24 11.11 -6.89
C ALA A 928 40.59 12.49 -7.03
N GLY A 929 39.47 12.70 -6.32
CA GLY A 929 38.65 13.92 -6.37
C GLY A 929 37.21 13.69 -6.79
N ASP A 930 36.83 12.47 -7.20
CA ASP A 930 35.43 12.08 -7.35
C ASP A 930 34.69 12.15 -6.01
N ALA A 931 33.39 12.44 -6.04
CA ALA A 931 32.54 12.41 -4.83
C ALA A 931 32.58 11.03 -4.14
N LEU A 932 32.55 9.95 -4.94
CA LEU A 932 32.65 8.57 -4.46
C LEU A 932 34.03 8.17 -3.91
N ALA A 933 35.07 9.01 -4.02
CA ALA A 933 36.41 8.68 -3.54
C ALA A 933 36.47 8.39 -2.02
N GLY A 934 35.49 8.91 -1.27
CA GLY A 934 35.37 8.70 0.17
C GLY A 934 36.42 9.43 1.00
N GLN A 935 36.25 9.43 2.33
CA GLN A 935 37.17 10.13 3.23
C GLN A 935 38.60 9.57 3.08
N GLY A 936 39.57 10.44 2.76
CA GLY A 936 40.96 10.03 2.55
C GLY A 936 41.24 9.28 1.25
N GLY A 937 40.26 9.16 0.34
CA GLY A 937 40.42 8.47 -0.95
C GLY A 937 40.35 6.94 -0.86
N VAL A 938 39.65 6.40 0.15
CA VAL A 938 39.53 4.95 0.40
C VAL A 938 38.95 4.14 -0.77
N ASN A 939 38.16 4.77 -1.64
CA ASN A 939 37.55 4.12 -2.80
C ASN A 939 38.32 4.37 -4.11
N VAL A 940 39.39 5.18 -4.11
CA VAL A 940 40.15 5.48 -5.33
C VAL A 940 40.74 4.18 -5.91
N GLY A 941 40.45 3.90 -7.18
CA GLY A 941 40.80 2.66 -7.86
C GLY A 941 39.72 1.57 -7.84
N LYS A 942 38.64 1.72 -7.06
CA LYS A 942 37.42 0.90 -7.19
C LYS A 942 36.64 1.24 -8.46
N ILE A 943 35.63 0.44 -8.78
CA ILE A 943 34.76 0.65 -9.94
C ILE A 943 33.48 1.37 -9.51
N LYS A 944 33.03 2.34 -10.32
CA LYS A 944 31.77 3.07 -10.18
C LYS A 944 30.90 2.87 -11.42
N LEU A 945 29.59 2.87 -11.23
CA LEU A 945 28.57 2.71 -12.27
C LEU A 945 27.69 3.97 -12.33
N TRP A 946 27.32 4.40 -13.53
CA TRP A 946 26.22 5.34 -13.74
C TRP A 946 24.94 4.51 -13.86
N ALA A 947 24.16 4.49 -12.79
CA ALA A 947 23.08 3.53 -12.57
C ALA A 947 21.97 4.14 -11.71
N TRP A 948 20.81 3.47 -11.64
CA TRP A 948 19.80 3.75 -10.62
C TRP A 948 20.45 3.73 -9.24
N ARG A 949 20.08 4.69 -8.37
CA ARG A 949 20.85 4.97 -7.16
C ARG A 949 20.61 3.98 -6.01
N GLY A 950 19.61 3.12 -6.13
CA GLY A 950 19.20 2.15 -5.11
C GLY A 950 17.90 2.57 -4.42
N SER A 951 17.32 1.63 -3.69
CA SER A 951 16.17 1.83 -2.81
C SER A 951 16.50 2.71 -1.60
N SER A 952 17.72 2.62 -1.07
CA SER A 952 18.21 3.36 0.12
C SER A 952 18.39 4.88 -0.06
N VAL A 953 17.77 5.47 -1.09
CA VAL A 953 17.63 6.91 -1.30
C VAL A 953 16.19 7.29 -1.66
N ILE A 954 15.23 6.43 -1.29
CA ILE A 954 13.78 6.62 -1.36
C ILE A 954 13.28 6.38 0.06
N ASN A 955 12.82 7.44 0.72
CA ASN A 955 12.21 7.41 2.04
C ASN A 955 10.69 7.20 1.90
N ASN A 956 10.07 7.83 0.91
CA ASN A 956 8.64 7.69 0.60
C ASN A 956 8.45 7.29 -0.88
N VAL A 957 7.86 6.10 -1.11
CA VAL A 957 7.71 5.51 -2.45
C VAL A 957 6.64 6.20 -3.33
N ASP A 958 5.70 6.92 -2.72
CA ASP A 958 4.59 7.57 -3.41
C ASP A 958 4.96 8.95 -3.93
N THR A 959 5.92 9.61 -3.27
CA THR A 959 6.35 10.99 -3.58
C THR A 959 7.77 11.09 -4.16
N GLU A 960 8.63 10.07 -3.97
CA GLU A 960 10.04 10.13 -4.36
C GLU A 960 10.45 9.09 -5.42
N PHE A 961 11.60 9.34 -6.06
CA PHE A 961 12.31 8.33 -6.83
C PHE A 961 13.83 8.58 -6.78
N ALA A 962 14.60 7.50 -6.62
CA ALA A 962 16.06 7.56 -6.45
C ALA A 962 16.83 8.27 -7.58
N GLY A 963 16.25 8.35 -8.78
CA GLY A 963 16.90 8.81 -10.00
C GLY A 963 18.12 7.96 -10.40
N VAL A 964 18.95 8.51 -11.29
CA VAL A 964 20.20 7.89 -11.74
C VAL A 964 21.42 8.72 -11.33
N GLY A 965 22.51 8.07 -10.95
CA GLY A 965 23.76 8.73 -10.60
C GLY A 965 24.97 7.81 -10.57
N TRP A 966 26.12 8.35 -10.15
CA TRP A 966 27.30 7.53 -9.90
C TRP A 966 27.17 6.80 -8.56
N VAL A 967 27.15 5.47 -8.59
CA VAL A 967 27.21 4.58 -7.42
C VAL A 967 28.49 3.73 -7.45
N LEU A 968 28.90 3.17 -6.30
CA LEU A 968 29.98 2.19 -6.27
C LEU A 968 29.47 0.84 -6.79
N ALA A 969 30.23 0.18 -7.66
CA ALA A 969 29.82 -1.10 -8.26
C ALA A 969 29.70 -2.24 -7.24
N GLU A 970 30.34 -2.10 -6.07
CA GLU A 970 30.24 -3.03 -4.93
C GLU A 970 28.91 -2.87 -4.15
N SER A 971 28.22 -1.73 -4.30
CA SER A 971 26.93 -1.42 -3.66
C SER A 971 25.76 -1.41 -4.64
N TRP A 972 25.98 -1.75 -5.91
CA TRP A 972 24.94 -1.72 -6.93
C TRP A 972 23.91 -2.83 -6.75
N GLU A 973 22.65 -2.51 -7.03
CA GLU A 973 21.49 -3.39 -7.02
C GLU A 973 20.59 -3.13 -8.25
N PRO A 974 19.80 -4.11 -8.70
CA PRO A 974 18.82 -3.91 -9.77
C PRO A 974 17.62 -3.09 -9.29
N TYR A 975 16.94 -2.42 -10.24
CA TYR A 975 15.70 -1.67 -9.97
C TYR A 975 14.53 -2.63 -9.72
N GLN A 976 14.10 -2.78 -8.46
CA GLN A 976 12.83 -3.37 -7.98
C GLN A 976 12.54 -2.91 -6.53
N ARG A 977 11.42 -3.35 -5.93
CA ARG A 977 11.12 -3.14 -4.51
C ARG A 977 12.26 -3.71 -3.63
N PRO A 978 12.74 -3.00 -2.58
CA PRO A 978 13.85 -3.44 -1.74
C PRO A 978 13.63 -4.82 -1.10
N SER A 979 12.39 -5.13 -0.73
CA SER A 979 11.99 -6.40 -0.17
C SER A 979 11.90 -7.55 -1.18
N PHE A 980 11.90 -7.24 -2.49
CA PHE A 980 11.82 -8.22 -3.57
C PHE A 980 12.86 -7.95 -4.66
N VAL A 981 14.10 -8.36 -4.41
CA VAL A 981 15.17 -8.35 -5.42
C VAL A 981 15.03 -9.58 -6.33
N SER A 982 14.18 -9.51 -7.36
CA SER A 982 14.25 -10.47 -8.48
C SER A 982 15.59 -10.23 -9.24
N PRO A 983 16.48 -11.22 -9.34
CA PRO A 983 17.91 -10.90 -9.53
C PRO A 983 18.46 -10.97 -10.96
#